data_AF-A0A093VY79-F1
#
_entry.id   AF-A0A093VY79-F1
#
_cell.length_a   1.000
_cell.length_b   1.000
_cell.length_c   1.000
_cell.angle_alpha   90.00
_cell.angle_beta   90.00
_cell.angle_gamma   90.00
#
_symmetry.space_group_name_H-M   'P 1'
#
loop_
_entity.id
_entity.type
_entity.pdbx_description
1 polymer ?
#
loop_
_entity_poly.entity_id
_entity_poly.type
_entity_poly.pdbx_seq_one_letter_code
_entity_poly.pdbx_strand_id
1 'polypeptide(L)'
;MAPTENHTTFSDSDNHGLQVGNNAGNIETHHHHYATERPETPPSPSLSIPFPRDPDFIDRRTILDQLHRRSAASGSQTALVGLGGIGKSQLAIEYAYQAHERSPKTWIFWVHASNAARFEQSYRELADDVKLFGRRDPKANIFKLVHDWLRDSTNGKWILILDNVDDAHFLRNIITVEPMDNAHAQALFEKKLGKQDGSQDIMELAATLNFIPLAIVQAAAYISDPDRDCSVRHYLDEFQKNDRKKIRLLGREESQFRRDWEAKNSVLTTWQISFDSIRQSRQSAADLLSLMSFFDRQGIPEALLRNRIERDVKETYSDDENDRASQSSVTDEFNDDILKLRRYSLISINVDRTTFNMHSLVQLATRRWLEANGELEKWKCQYIQNLNAEFPNGEYENWEQCQILFPHAKSAARQQPQGRDASIEWASVLYKAAWYDWRKGNGAEGAKLSVTAIKTWKKYLGLEHEKTLNSMSMVGLIHLLQGRWKEAEELFVQVMETFKTVLGAEHPDTLTSMANLGLTYQDQGRWNEAEKLEVQVIETCKTVLGAEHPLTLTSMANLASTYRYQGRWNEAEKLDVQVMEIRKTVLGAEHPSMLTSMANLALTYQDQGRWNEAEKLEVQVMEISKTVLGAEHPDTLTTVNNLAYTWKSQGKLQDATKCCSLGKNSRCLCGEFQQDLQQQWLPPSQPVTNTSIYLMTKDDQLLYYSLETILSSSLPEHRRPRQKVKTYKMLISSAPPYPCTIQLEKGNGKLCKSNQFRNFFPHLGITVKIVNGDNPDNFAKLIDENTKALYIESMGNPRYNVPDFESFARLEHDNGIPLIIDNKFGCGGYLVRPFEHGADIVTHSCTKWIGGHGTTIAGVVVGPGNFDWGKNPKKFPYFNEPSPSYHGMKFYEKFGRLAFAIRARTEILRDLGCAPNPFAAFLMLQGLETLSVLVDRIVSNAMALAKWLQSNEHVSWVSYPGLEDHPSHQLAKKYFKRGFRDLVWYQGRCCGWNQSPG
;
A
#
# COMPACT_ATOMS: atom_id res chain seq x y z
N MET A 1 14.57 -61.24 -21.57
CA MET A 1 15.69 -60.94 -20.65
C MET A 1 15.57 -59.49 -20.28
N ALA A 2 14.96 -59.23 -19.12
CA ALA A 2 14.73 -57.91 -18.55
C ALA A 2 15.50 -57.82 -17.23
N PRO A 3 16.18 -56.72 -16.89
CA PRO A 3 16.78 -56.54 -15.58
C PRO A 3 15.86 -55.72 -14.66
N THR A 4 15.26 -56.45 -13.71
CA THR A 4 14.97 -56.11 -12.31
C THR A 4 14.94 -54.64 -11.89
N GLU A 5 13.73 -54.12 -11.66
CA GLU A 5 13.44 -52.98 -10.79
C GLU A 5 13.45 -53.44 -9.33
N ASN A 6 14.26 -52.79 -8.48
CA ASN A 6 14.16 -52.91 -7.03
C ASN A 6 13.24 -51.80 -6.52
N HIS A 7 12.01 -52.16 -6.17
CA HIS A 7 11.14 -51.34 -5.34
C HIS A 7 11.62 -51.38 -3.89
N THR A 8 12.11 -50.26 -3.37
CA THR A 8 12.13 -49.98 -1.93
C THR A 8 10.91 -49.15 -1.58
N THR A 9 9.91 -49.80 -1.00
CA THR A 9 8.73 -49.18 -0.37
C THR A 9 9.12 -48.56 0.97
N PHE A 10 8.89 -47.26 1.13
CA PHE A 10 8.64 -46.66 2.44
C PHE A 10 7.13 -46.51 2.61
N SER A 11 6.52 -47.49 3.26
CA SER A 11 5.19 -47.37 3.85
C SER A 11 5.36 -46.87 5.27
N ASP A 12 5.04 -45.60 5.50
CA ASP A 12 4.44 -45.15 6.76
C ASP A 12 3.62 -43.88 6.47
N SER A 13 2.32 -44.04 6.67
CA SER A 13 1.30 -43.01 6.70
C SER A 13 1.45 -42.22 7.99
N ASP A 14 1.96 -40.98 7.92
CA ASP A 14 1.71 -39.85 8.83
C ASP A 14 2.84 -38.82 8.71
N ASN A 15 2.89 -38.12 7.57
CA ASN A 15 3.78 -36.97 7.40
C ASN A 15 3.05 -35.86 6.64
N HIS A 16 2.43 -34.96 7.41
CA HIS A 16 1.76 -33.76 6.90
C HIS A 16 2.40 -32.52 7.56
N GLY A 17 3.67 -32.26 7.24
CA GLY A 17 4.31 -30.98 7.54
C GLY A 17 4.25 -30.08 6.32
N LEU A 18 3.57 -28.93 6.43
CA LEU A 18 3.53 -27.94 5.35
C LEU A 18 4.83 -27.14 5.34
N GLN A 19 5.73 -27.52 4.45
CA GLN A 19 7.03 -26.90 4.19
C GLN A 19 6.87 -25.40 3.83
N VAL A 20 7.07 -24.50 4.81
CA VAL A 20 7.18 -23.06 4.55
C VAL A 20 8.57 -22.79 3.96
N GLY A 21 8.69 -23.06 2.66
CA GLY A 21 9.87 -22.80 1.84
C GLY A 21 10.70 -24.03 1.53
N ASN A 22 10.28 -24.81 0.53
CA ASN A 22 11.17 -25.18 -0.58
C ASN A 22 10.42 -25.71 -1.79
N ASN A 23 10.86 -25.30 -2.99
CA ASN A 23 10.52 -25.94 -4.26
C ASN A 23 10.93 -27.42 -4.22
N ALA A 24 9.95 -28.31 -4.34
CA ALA A 24 10.09 -29.68 -4.81
C ALA A 24 8.70 -30.25 -5.16
N GLY A 25 8.11 -29.76 -6.25
CA GLY A 25 7.07 -30.51 -6.96
C GLY A 25 7.72 -31.30 -8.08
N ASN A 26 7.41 -32.59 -8.18
CA ASN A 26 7.68 -33.35 -9.40
C ASN A 26 6.75 -32.76 -10.48
N ILE A 27 7.31 -31.95 -11.38
CA ILE A 27 6.60 -31.44 -12.53
C ILE A 27 6.55 -32.59 -13.53
N GLU A 28 5.38 -33.23 -13.66
CA GLU A 28 5.05 -33.84 -14.94
C GLU A 28 5.05 -32.71 -15.97
N THR A 29 6.11 -32.68 -16.76
CA THR A 29 6.37 -31.67 -17.78
C THR A 29 5.40 -31.88 -18.94
N HIS A 30 4.17 -31.41 -18.79
CA HIS A 30 3.48 -30.88 -19.95
C HIS A 30 4.18 -29.58 -20.33
N HIS A 31 5.17 -29.71 -21.22
CA HIS A 31 5.93 -28.63 -21.83
C HIS A 31 5.00 -27.56 -22.43
N HIS A 32 4.64 -26.56 -21.65
CA HIS A 32 4.22 -25.27 -22.17
C HIS A 32 5.44 -24.34 -22.16
N HIS A 33 6.19 -24.41 -23.27
CA HIS A 33 7.23 -23.46 -23.60
C HIS A 33 6.69 -22.03 -23.58
N TYR A 34 6.90 -21.28 -22.50
CA TYR A 34 6.81 -19.83 -22.54
C TYR A 34 8.10 -19.30 -23.17
N ALA A 35 8.06 -19.12 -24.48
CA ALA A 35 9.12 -18.46 -25.23
C ALA A 35 9.43 -17.08 -24.62
N THR A 36 10.70 -16.71 -24.68
CA THR A 36 11.23 -15.39 -24.34
C THR A 36 10.31 -14.29 -24.88
N GLU A 37 9.87 -13.36 -24.02
CA GLU A 37 9.07 -12.22 -24.47
C GLU A 37 9.96 -11.31 -25.32
N ARG A 38 9.99 -11.59 -26.63
CA ARG A 38 10.44 -10.61 -27.61
C ARG A 38 9.45 -9.45 -27.52
N PRO A 39 9.88 -8.18 -27.67
CA PRO A 39 8.96 -7.07 -27.80
C PRO A 39 7.92 -7.43 -28.87
N GLU A 40 6.70 -7.74 -28.42
CA GLU A 40 5.64 -8.11 -29.33
C GLU A 40 5.23 -6.82 -30.03
N THR A 41 5.05 -6.89 -31.35
CA THR A 41 4.50 -5.74 -32.06
C THR A 41 3.11 -5.46 -31.47
N PRO A 42 2.87 -4.25 -30.94
CA PRO A 42 1.57 -3.91 -30.38
C PRO A 42 0.50 -4.18 -31.44
N PRO A 43 -0.63 -4.81 -31.06
CA PRO A 43 -1.68 -5.05 -32.02
C PRO A 43 -2.23 -3.73 -32.55
N SER A 44 -2.90 -3.78 -33.69
CA SER A 44 -3.67 -2.65 -34.20
C SER A 44 -4.65 -2.16 -33.13
N PRO A 45 -4.91 -0.84 -33.02
CA PRO A 45 -5.89 -0.32 -32.07
C PRO A 45 -7.21 -1.09 -32.13
N SER A 46 -7.61 -1.63 -30.98
CA SER A 46 -8.77 -2.49 -30.86
C SER A 46 -9.74 -1.98 -29.80
N LEU A 47 -10.98 -2.47 -29.90
CA LEU A 47 -12.01 -2.29 -28.88
C LEU A 47 -11.85 -3.38 -27.82
N SER A 48 -11.20 -3.06 -26.70
CA SER A 48 -11.08 -3.96 -25.55
C SER A 48 -12.13 -3.64 -24.50
N ILE A 49 -13.32 -4.21 -24.70
CA ILE A 49 -14.40 -4.19 -23.72
C ILE A 49 -14.93 -5.62 -23.54
N PRO A 50 -15.24 -6.06 -22.30
CA PRO A 50 -15.65 -7.44 -22.05
C PRO A 50 -17.10 -7.72 -22.43
N PHE A 51 -17.86 -6.71 -22.89
CA PHE A 51 -19.30 -6.80 -23.14
C PHE A 51 -19.66 -6.77 -24.62
N PRO A 52 -20.55 -7.66 -25.09
CA PRO A 52 -21.11 -7.57 -26.43
C PRO A 52 -22.00 -6.33 -26.58
N ARG A 53 -22.13 -5.81 -27.81
CA ARG A 53 -23.09 -4.75 -28.12
C ARG A 53 -24.51 -5.29 -27.92
N ASP A 54 -25.35 -4.51 -27.23
CA ASP A 54 -26.74 -4.90 -27.00
C ASP A 54 -27.57 -4.62 -28.27
N PRO A 55 -28.12 -5.65 -28.93
CA PRO A 55 -28.95 -5.45 -30.11
C PRO A 55 -30.24 -4.71 -29.78
N ASP A 56 -30.69 -4.77 -28.51
CA ASP A 56 -31.93 -4.17 -28.04
C ASP A 56 -31.75 -2.77 -27.43
N PHE A 57 -30.55 -2.20 -27.55
CA PHE A 57 -30.26 -0.86 -27.05
C PHE A 57 -31.21 0.19 -27.68
N ILE A 58 -31.67 1.11 -26.84
CA ILE A 58 -32.49 2.26 -27.25
C ILE A 58 -31.65 3.53 -27.11
N ASP A 59 -31.42 4.19 -28.25
CA ASP A 59 -30.57 5.37 -28.37
C ASP A 59 -31.22 6.61 -27.73
N ARG A 60 -30.68 7.01 -26.59
CA ARG A 60 -31.01 8.27 -25.90
C ARG A 60 -30.12 9.39 -26.45
N ARG A 61 -30.33 9.74 -27.72
CA ARG A 61 -29.47 10.62 -28.55
C ARG A 61 -28.92 11.83 -27.81
N THR A 62 -29.75 12.52 -27.04
CA THR A 62 -29.35 13.71 -26.27
C THR A 62 -28.18 13.45 -25.31
N ILE A 63 -28.15 12.27 -24.67
CA ILE A 63 -27.09 11.87 -23.73
C ILE A 63 -25.84 11.46 -24.50
N LEU A 64 -25.96 10.62 -25.54
CA LEU A 64 -24.81 10.21 -26.35
C LEU A 64 -24.17 11.38 -27.10
N ASP A 65 -24.95 12.31 -27.63
CA ASP A 65 -24.45 13.53 -28.27
C ASP A 65 -23.74 14.45 -27.28
N GLN A 66 -24.20 14.52 -26.03
CA GLN A 66 -23.47 15.23 -24.98
C GLN A 66 -22.16 14.51 -24.63
N LEU A 67 -22.17 13.18 -24.54
CA LEU A 67 -21.00 12.38 -24.24
C LEU A 67 -19.93 12.53 -25.33
N HIS A 68 -20.32 12.42 -26.61
CA HIS A 68 -19.44 12.65 -27.77
C HIS A 68 -18.87 14.07 -27.78
N ARG A 69 -19.70 15.10 -27.54
CA ARG A 69 -19.23 16.49 -27.51
C ARG A 69 -18.25 16.77 -26.38
N ARG A 70 -18.55 16.31 -25.15
CA ARG A 70 -17.70 16.55 -23.97
C ARG A 70 -16.41 15.73 -24.00
N SER A 71 -16.44 14.57 -24.65
CA SER A 71 -15.29 13.66 -24.76
C SER A 71 -14.42 13.92 -25.99
N ALA A 72 -14.72 14.96 -26.78
CA ALA A 72 -13.95 15.31 -27.99
C ALA A 72 -12.60 15.98 -27.68
N ALA A 73 -12.44 16.57 -26.49
CA ALA A 73 -11.21 17.27 -26.12
C ALA A 73 -10.15 16.30 -25.55
N SER A 74 -8.87 16.53 -25.87
CA SER A 74 -7.79 15.68 -25.35
C SER A 74 -7.70 15.79 -23.83
N GLY A 75 -7.63 14.64 -23.15
CA GLY A 75 -7.59 14.59 -21.67
C GLY A 75 -8.91 14.99 -20.99
N SER A 76 -10.02 15.07 -21.73
CA SER A 76 -11.33 15.33 -21.12
C SER A 76 -11.80 14.15 -20.27
N GLN A 77 -12.39 14.46 -19.12
CA GLN A 77 -13.06 13.50 -18.25
C GLN A 77 -14.56 13.85 -18.20
N THR A 78 -15.43 12.86 -18.37
CA THR A 78 -16.89 13.01 -18.28
C THR A 78 -17.46 11.88 -17.44
N ALA A 79 -18.23 12.21 -16.40
CA ALA A 79 -18.86 11.24 -15.53
C ALA A 79 -20.35 11.03 -15.87
N LEU A 80 -20.77 9.77 -16.07
CA LEU A 80 -22.17 9.39 -16.15
C LEU A 80 -22.68 9.05 -14.74
N VAL A 81 -23.61 9.83 -14.20
CA VAL A 81 -24.13 9.67 -12.83
C VAL A 81 -25.63 9.47 -12.84
N GLY A 82 -26.15 8.53 -12.07
CA GLY A 82 -27.58 8.20 -12.05
C GLY A 82 -27.90 6.94 -11.25
N LEU A 83 -29.19 6.64 -11.11
CA LEU A 83 -29.71 5.55 -10.28
C LEU A 83 -29.20 4.16 -10.70
N GLY A 84 -29.26 3.18 -9.80
CA GLY A 84 -28.98 1.77 -10.13
C GLY A 84 -29.96 1.24 -11.19
N GLY A 85 -29.48 0.48 -12.19
CA GLY A 85 -30.32 -0.07 -13.26
C GLY A 85 -30.77 0.93 -14.33
N ILE A 86 -30.35 2.21 -14.26
CA ILE A 86 -30.78 3.28 -15.18
C ILE A 86 -30.13 3.22 -16.58
N GLY A 87 -29.21 2.27 -16.81
CA GLY A 87 -28.55 2.08 -18.12
C GLY A 87 -27.23 2.84 -18.33
N LYS A 88 -26.54 3.30 -17.26
CA LYS A 88 -25.25 4.01 -17.37
C LYS A 88 -24.17 3.19 -18.09
N SER A 89 -23.91 1.97 -17.61
CA SER A 89 -22.91 1.09 -18.21
C SER A 89 -23.31 0.72 -19.65
N GLN A 90 -24.60 0.60 -19.93
CA GLN A 90 -25.10 0.35 -21.29
C GLN A 90 -24.86 1.52 -22.25
N LEU A 91 -25.06 2.77 -21.78
CA LEU A 91 -24.71 3.99 -22.53
C LEU A 91 -23.20 4.06 -22.81
N ALA A 92 -22.37 3.68 -21.83
CA ALA A 92 -20.92 3.64 -21.99
C ALA A 92 -20.46 2.55 -22.98
N ILE A 93 -21.09 1.37 -22.95
CA ILE A 93 -20.85 0.30 -23.93
C ILE A 93 -21.21 0.76 -25.34
N GLU A 94 -22.40 1.33 -25.54
CA GLU A 94 -22.80 1.83 -26.87
C GLU A 94 -21.88 2.95 -27.36
N TYR A 95 -21.50 3.88 -26.47
CA TYR A 95 -20.53 4.92 -26.79
C TYR A 95 -19.19 4.34 -27.23
N ALA A 96 -18.70 3.29 -26.56
CA ALA A 96 -17.46 2.60 -26.92
C ALA A 96 -17.52 2.05 -28.35
N TYR A 97 -18.61 1.33 -28.70
CA TYR A 97 -18.80 0.83 -30.07
C TYR A 97 -18.86 1.98 -31.10
N GLN A 98 -19.64 3.02 -30.85
CA GLN A 98 -19.74 4.17 -31.77
C GLN A 98 -18.42 4.94 -31.91
N ALA A 99 -17.66 5.09 -30.83
CA ALA A 99 -16.36 5.76 -30.84
C ALA A 99 -15.33 4.96 -31.64
N HIS A 100 -15.34 3.64 -31.52
CA HIS A 100 -14.47 2.76 -32.32
C HIS A 100 -14.86 2.78 -33.81
N GLU A 101 -16.15 2.74 -34.14
CA GLU A 101 -16.64 2.85 -35.52
C GLU A 101 -16.25 4.18 -36.18
N ARG A 102 -16.35 5.30 -35.44
CA ARG A 102 -15.97 6.63 -35.94
C ARG A 102 -14.46 6.81 -36.06
N SER A 103 -13.68 6.17 -35.21
CA SER A 103 -12.22 6.24 -35.20
C SER A 103 -11.59 4.88 -34.88
N PRO A 104 -11.46 3.99 -35.89
CA PRO A 104 -10.90 2.64 -35.69
C PRO A 104 -9.44 2.64 -35.22
N LYS A 105 -8.76 3.79 -35.30
CA LYS A 105 -7.38 3.99 -34.82
C LYS A 105 -7.30 4.39 -33.35
N THR A 106 -8.44 4.53 -32.66
CA THR A 106 -8.51 4.88 -31.24
C THR A 106 -8.66 3.61 -30.40
N TRP A 107 -7.78 3.43 -29.42
CA TRP A 107 -7.90 2.38 -28.42
C TRP A 107 -9.08 2.65 -27.49
N ILE A 108 -9.81 1.62 -27.12
CA ILE A 108 -10.86 1.76 -26.10
C ILE A 108 -10.68 0.65 -25.07
N PHE A 109 -10.51 1.06 -23.82
CA PHE A 109 -10.26 0.16 -22.70
C PHE A 109 -11.38 0.25 -21.67
N TRP A 110 -11.75 -0.90 -21.12
CA TRP A 110 -12.70 -1.01 -20.03
C TRP A 110 -12.00 -1.40 -18.73
N VAL A 111 -12.21 -0.65 -17.66
CA VAL A 111 -11.64 -0.94 -16.35
C VAL A 111 -12.74 -0.99 -15.29
N HIS A 112 -12.79 -2.10 -14.56
CA HIS A 112 -13.69 -2.27 -13.43
C HIS A 112 -13.12 -1.56 -12.19
N ALA A 113 -13.77 -0.50 -11.74
CA ALA A 113 -13.34 0.32 -10.60
C ALA A 113 -14.12 0.03 -9.30
N SER A 114 -14.78 -1.12 -9.24
CA SER A 114 -15.65 -1.52 -8.12
C SER A 114 -14.89 -1.76 -6.81
N ASN A 115 -13.65 -2.23 -6.89
CA ASN A 115 -12.72 -2.34 -5.77
C ASN A 115 -11.26 -2.40 -6.26
N ALA A 116 -10.31 -2.17 -5.36
CA ALA A 116 -8.89 -2.10 -5.71
C ALA A 116 -8.33 -3.38 -6.37
N ALA A 117 -8.80 -4.57 -6.01
CA ALA A 117 -8.30 -5.81 -6.59
C ALA A 117 -8.80 -6.00 -8.04
N ARG A 118 -10.08 -5.70 -8.29
CA ARG A 118 -10.63 -5.68 -9.66
C ARG A 118 -10.00 -4.59 -10.51
N PHE A 119 -9.76 -3.42 -9.94
CA PHE A 119 -9.10 -2.33 -10.64
C PHE A 119 -7.69 -2.72 -11.08
N GLU A 120 -6.90 -3.35 -10.20
CA GLU A 120 -5.58 -3.85 -10.58
C GLU A 120 -5.66 -4.94 -11.66
N GLN A 121 -6.59 -5.88 -11.53
CA GLN A 121 -6.79 -6.93 -12.53
C GLN A 121 -7.11 -6.34 -13.91
N SER A 122 -8.04 -5.39 -14.00
CA SER A 122 -8.37 -4.75 -15.28
C SER A 122 -7.19 -3.97 -15.88
N TYR A 123 -6.27 -3.44 -15.07
CA TYR A 123 -5.04 -2.84 -15.58
C TYR A 123 -4.06 -3.88 -16.13
N ARG A 124 -4.05 -5.10 -15.57
CA ARG A 124 -3.25 -6.21 -16.10
C ARG A 124 -3.82 -6.72 -17.42
N GLU A 125 -5.15 -6.90 -17.49
CA GLU A 125 -5.85 -7.22 -18.75
C GLU A 125 -5.56 -6.17 -19.83
N LEU A 126 -5.63 -4.87 -19.49
CA LEU A 126 -5.26 -3.79 -20.40
C LEU A 126 -3.81 -3.93 -20.89
N ALA A 127 -2.88 -4.17 -19.97
CA ALA A 127 -1.48 -4.36 -20.32
C ALA A 127 -1.28 -5.56 -21.26
N ASP A 128 -2.05 -6.64 -21.07
CA ASP A 128 -2.08 -7.81 -21.94
C ASP A 128 -2.63 -7.49 -23.33
N ASP A 129 -3.70 -6.71 -23.44
CA ASP A 129 -4.31 -6.32 -24.71
C ASP A 129 -3.34 -5.55 -25.61
N VAL A 130 -2.61 -4.59 -25.04
CA VAL A 130 -1.62 -3.79 -25.79
C VAL A 130 -0.24 -4.46 -25.86
N LYS A 131 -0.10 -5.63 -25.24
CA LYS A 131 1.13 -6.41 -25.16
C LYS A 131 2.31 -5.63 -24.57
N LEU A 132 2.09 -4.96 -23.44
CA LEU A 132 3.15 -4.22 -22.74
C LEU A 132 4.29 -5.14 -22.37
N PHE A 133 5.50 -4.66 -22.61
CA PHE A 133 6.72 -5.30 -22.13
C PHE A 133 6.74 -5.28 -20.59
N GLY A 134 6.97 -6.44 -19.97
CA GLY A 134 7.01 -6.60 -18.52
C GLY A 134 5.64 -6.70 -17.84
N ARG A 135 4.54 -6.86 -18.60
CA ARG A 135 3.19 -7.09 -18.03
C ARG A 135 3.05 -8.42 -17.30
N ARG A 136 3.86 -9.40 -17.70
CA ARG A 136 3.92 -10.74 -17.11
C ARG A 136 4.75 -10.78 -15.83
N ASP A 137 5.55 -9.75 -15.54
CA ASP A 137 6.20 -9.60 -14.24
C ASP A 137 5.11 -9.26 -13.21
N PRO A 138 4.81 -10.16 -12.26
CA PRO A 138 3.70 -9.89 -11.37
C PRO A 138 4.08 -8.97 -10.20
N LYS A 139 5.38 -8.70 -10.00
CA LYS A 139 5.87 -7.62 -9.12
C LYS A 139 5.97 -6.27 -9.85
N ALA A 140 5.76 -6.23 -11.16
CA ALA A 140 5.74 -4.97 -11.90
C ALA A 140 4.64 -4.06 -11.34
N ASN A 141 4.97 -2.77 -11.24
CA ASN A 141 3.95 -1.76 -10.99
C ASN A 141 3.12 -1.59 -12.27
N ILE A 142 2.08 -2.41 -12.40
CA ILE A 142 1.22 -2.42 -13.58
C ILE A 142 0.61 -1.05 -13.87
N PHE A 143 0.28 -0.29 -12.83
CA PHE A 143 -0.25 1.06 -12.99
C PHE A 143 0.77 2.00 -13.62
N LYS A 144 2.05 1.88 -13.24
CA LYS A 144 3.13 2.66 -13.84
C LYS A 144 3.39 2.25 -15.29
N LEU A 145 3.41 0.95 -15.59
CA LEU A 145 3.57 0.45 -16.95
C LEU A 145 2.50 1.00 -17.89
N VAL A 146 1.24 0.84 -17.49
CA VAL A 146 0.09 1.31 -18.26
C VAL A 146 0.09 2.84 -18.34
N HIS A 147 0.42 3.54 -17.26
CA HIS A 147 0.55 5.00 -17.27
C HIS A 147 1.60 5.48 -18.28
N ASP A 148 2.80 4.88 -18.26
CA ASP A 148 3.90 5.28 -19.13
C ASP A 148 3.54 5.02 -20.60
N TRP A 149 2.82 3.93 -20.88
CA TRP A 149 2.27 3.65 -22.21
C TRP A 149 1.17 4.64 -22.63
N LEU A 150 0.19 4.93 -21.75
CA LEU A 150 -0.93 5.84 -22.03
C LEU A 150 -0.45 7.29 -22.23
N ARG A 151 0.64 7.69 -21.59
CA ARG A 151 1.24 9.03 -21.72
C ARG A 151 2.00 9.21 -23.04
N ASP A 152 2.53 8.13 -23.60
CA ASP A 152 3.31 8.21 -24.82
C ASP A 152 2.42 8.44 -26.06
N SER A 153 2.54 9.64 -26.63
CA SER A 153 1.78 10.07 -27.79
C SER A 153 1.99 9.22 -29.05
N THR A 154 3.08 8.44 -29.14
CA THR A 154 3.32 7.56 -30.29
C THR A 154 2.37 6.36 -30.33
N ASN A 155 1.75 6.01 -29.19
CA ASN A 155 0.85 4.87 -29.07
C ASN A 155 -0.58 5.15 -29.59
N GLY A 156 -0.85 6.40 -30.01
CA GLY A 156 -2.11 6.81 -30.60
C GLY A 156 -3.13 7.33 -29.58
N LYS A 157 -4.36 7.55 -30.06
CA LYS A 157 -5.46 8.03 -29.21
C LYS A 157 -6.06 6.87 -28.44
N TRP A 158 -6.53 7.13 -27.23
CA TRP A 158 -7.20 6.15 -26.41
C TRP A 158 -8.38 6.75 -25.65
N ILE A 159 -9.34 5.90 -25.28
CA ILE A 159 -10.47 6.18 -24.40
C ILE A 159 -10.43 5.14 -23.28
N LEU A 160 -10.45 5.59 -22.04
CA LEU A 160 -10.49 4.72 -20.85
C LEU A 160 -11.84 4.87 -20.16
N ILE A 161 -12.61 3.79 -20.08
CA ILE A 161 -13.91 3.75 -19.43
C ILE A 161 -13.73 3.10 -18.06
N LEU A 162 -14.04 3.87 -17.00
CA LEU A 162 -14.03 3.38 -15.63
C LEU A 162 -15.46 3.06 -15.19
N ASP A 163 -15.77 1.80 -14.92
CA ASP A 163 -17.11 1.36 -14.52
C ASP A 163 -17.24 1.15 -13.01
N ASN A 164 -18.33 1.67 -12.43
CA ASN A 164 -18.64 1.68 -10.98
C ASN A 164 -17.62 2.41 -10.10
N VAL A 165 -17.23 3.62 -10.51
CA VAL A 165 -16.45 4.53 -9.66
C VAL A 165 -17.38 5.23 -8.65
N ASP A 166 -17.14 5.00 -7.35
CA ASP A 166 -17.92 5.63 -6.27
C ASP A 166 -17.20 6.82 -5.60
N ASP A 167 -15.93 7.07 -5.93
CA ASP A 167 -15.15 8.19 -5.36
C ASP A 167 -15.50 9.52 -6.05
N ALA A 168 -16.02 10.45 -5.25
CA ALA A 168 -16.44 11.79 -5.69
C ALA A 168 -15.33 12.58 -6.40
N HIS A 169 -14.04 12.32 -6.11
CA HIS A 169 -12.93 13.02 -6.76
C HIS A 169 -12.83 12.76 -8.26
N PHE A 170 -13.37 11.62 -8.74
CA PHE A 170 -13.41 11.26 -10.15
C PHE A 170 -14.64 11.81 -10.89
N LEU A 171 -15.63 12.36 -10.18
CA LEU A 171 -16.90 12.80 -10.76
C LEU A 171 -16.81 14.24 -11.29
N ARG A 172 -16.16 14.42 -12.46
CA ARG A 172 -16.04 15.72 -13.15
C ARG A 172 -16.92 15.76 -14.41
N ASN A 173 -17.34 16.97 -14.82
CA ASN A 173 -18.18 17.22 -16.01
C ASN A 173 -19.42 16.31 -16.10
N ILE A 174 -20.16 16.19 -15.01
CA ILE A 174 -21.24 15.22 -14.82
C ILE A 174 -22.33 15.37 -15.89
N ILE A 175 -22.73 14.23 -16.47
CA ILE A 175 -23.97 14.04 -17.20
C ILE A 175 -24.88 13.19 -16.32
N THR A 176 -25.98 13.79 -15.85
CA THR A 176 -26.99 13.07 -15.09
C THR A 176 -27.82 12.20 -16.02
N VAL A 177 -27.87 10.90 -15.76
CA VAL A 177 -28.69 9.93 -16.48
C VAL A 177 -29.99 9.75 -15.72
N GLU A 178 -31.04 10.36 -16.25
CA GLU A 178 -32.41 10.29 -15.72
C GLU A 178 -33.13 9.01 -16.20
N PRO A 179 -34.27 8.61 -15.60
CA PRO A 179 -35.13 7.56 -16.15
C PRO A 179 -35.50 7.78 -17.61
N MET A 180 -35.89 6.70 -18.30
CA MET A 180 -36.39 6.82 -19.67
C MET A 180 -37.65 7.69 -19.70
N ASP A 181 -37.87 8.40 -20.81
CA ASP A 181 -39.19 9.00 -21.04
C ASP A 181 -40.15 7.97 -21.64
N ASN A 182 -41.40 8.38 -21.80
CA ASN A 182 -42.45 7.55 -22.38
C ASN A 182 -42.08 6.95 -23.73
N ALA A 183 -41.48 7.75 -24.63
CA ALA A 183 -41.16 7.31 -25.98
C ALA A 183 -40.03 6.26 -25.98
N HIS A 184 -38.98 6.48 -25.18
CA HIS A 184 -37.88 5.53 -25.08
C HIS A 184 -38.31 4.23 -24.38
N ALA A 185 -39.15 4.30 -23.35
CA ALA A 185 -39.65 3.11 -22.66
C ALA A 185 -40.58 2.28 -23.54
N GLN A 186 -41.48 2.93 -24.29
CA GLN A 186 -42.32 2.25 -25.28
C GLN A 186 -41.46 1.57 -26.36
N ALA A 187 -40.47 2.26 -26.91
CA ALA A 187 -39.58 1.69 -27.91
C ALA A 187 -38.82 0.47 -27.38
N LEU A 188 -38.41 0.48 -26.11
CA LEU A 188 -37.75 -0.67 -25.47
C LEU A 188 -38.69 -1.88 -25.35
N PHE A 189 -39.94 -1.66 -24.93
CA PHE A 189 -40.95 -2.72 -24.87
C PHE A 189 -41.28 -3.28 -26.24
N GLU A 190 -41.50 -2.44 -27.24
CA GLU A 190 -41.77 -2.87 -28.62
C GLU A 190 -40.64 -3.70 -29.20
N LYS A 191 -39.39 -3.38 -28.86
CA LYS A 191 -38.21 -4.13 -29.32
C LYS A 191 -38.12 -5.51 -28.65
N LYS A 192 -38.49 -5.61 -27.37
CA LYS A 192 -38.44 -6.88 -26.61
C LYS A 192 -39.66 -7.78 -26.81
N LEU A 193 -40.85 -7.21 -26.93
CA LEU A 193 -42.14 -7.94 -27.02
C LEU A 193 -42.72 -8.00 -28.44
N GLY A 194 -42.12 -7.29 -29.40
CA GLY A 194 -42.72 -7.02 -30.70
C GLY A 194 -43.77 -5.90 -30.66
N LYS A 195 -44.24 -5.45 -31.83
CA LYS A 195 -45.35 -4.48 -31.91
C LYS A 195 -46.65 -5.15 -31.45
N GLN A 196 -47.24 -4.63 -30.38
CA GLN A 196 -48.47 -5.12 -29.76
C GLN A 196 -49.57 -4.05 -29.88
N ASP A 197 -50.84 -4.44 -30.04
CA ASP A 197 -51.99 -3.52 -30.10
C ASP A 197 -52.31 -2.83 -28.74
N GLY A 198 -51.71 -3.30 -27.63
CA GLY A 198 -51.96 -2.85 -26.25
C GLY A 198 -51.10 -1.67 -25.76
N SER A 199 -51.02 -0.58 -26.52
CA SER A 199 -50.19 0.60 -26.18
C SER A 199 -50.46 1.16 -24.77
N GLN A 200 -51.71 1.11 -24.29
CA GLN A 200 -52.09 1.70 -22.99
C GLN A 200 -51.52 0.92 -21.80
N ASP A 201 -51.64 -0.41 -21.80
CA ASP A 201 -51.14 -1.27 -20.70
C ASP A 201 -49.61 -1.24 -20.63
N ILE A 202 -48.92 -1.17 -21.77
CA ILE A 202 -47.46 -1.02 -21.84
C ILE A 202 -47.03 0.29 -21.17
N MET A 203 -47.77 1.38 -21.41
CA MET A 203 -47.47 2.67 -20.80
C MET A 203 -47.75 2.70 -19.30
N GLU A 204 -48.82 2.06 -18.84
CA GLU A 204 -49.11 1.90 -17.41
C GLU A 204 -48.02 1.07 -16.71
N LEU A 205 -47.56 0.00 -17.35
CA LEU A 205 -46.45 -0.81 -16.85
C LEU A 205 -45.13 -0.02 -16.81
N ALA A 206 -44.79 0.71 -17.87
CA ALA A 206 -43.59 1.55 -17.91
C ALA A 206 -43.56 2.57 -16.76
N ALA A 207 -44.70 3.22 -16.49
CA ALA A 207 -44.87 4.15 -15.38
C ALA A 207 -44.72 3.45 -14.02
N THR A 208 -45.31 2.26 -13.86
CA THR A 208 -45.21 1.45 -12.64
C THR A 208 -43.77 0.99 -12.36
N LEU A 209 -42.99 0.72 -13.41
CA LEU A 209 -41.57 0.39 -13.34
C LEU A 209 -40.67 1.63 -13.22
N ASN A 210 -41.24 2.81 -13.00
CA ASN A 210 -40.55 4.10 -12.87
C ASN A 210 -39.62 4.40 -14.05
N PHE A 211 -39.94 3.87 -15.24
CA PHE A 211 -39.16 4.01 -16.47
C PHE A 211 -37.68 3.57 -16.35
N ILE A 212 -37.42 2.56 -15.51
CA ILE A 212 -36.06 2.03 -15.31
C ILE A 212 -35.77 0.93 -16.33
N PRO A 213 -34.74 1.09 -17.18
CA PRO A 213 -34.44 0.13 -18.24
C PRO A 213 -34.25 -1.30 -17.74
N LEU A 214 -33.50 -1.51 -16.65
CA LEU A 214 -33.28 -2.87 -16.12
C LEU A 214 -34.60 -3.54 -15.69
N ALA A 215 -35.50 -2.80 -15.02
CA ALA A 215 -36.79 -3.32 -14.61
C ALA A 215 -37.68 -3.61 -15.83
N ILE A 216 -37.67 -2.72 -16.83
CA ILE A 216 -38.40 -2.92 -18.09
C ILE A 216 -37.92 -4.19 -18.81
N VAL A 217 -36.60 -4.38 -18.97
CA VAL A 217 -36.05 -5.56 -19.65
C VAL A 217 -36.38 -6.85 -18.91
N GLN A 218 -36.30 -6.84 -17.57
CA GLN A 218 -36.66 -7.99 -16.74
C GLN A 218 -38.16 -8.32 -16.84
N ALA A 219 -39.04 -7.31 -16.81
CA ALA A 219 -40.48 -7.49 -16.98
C ALA A 219 -40.82 -7.99 -18.39
N ALA A 220 -40.23 -7.40 -19.42
CA ALA A 220 -40.43 -7.82 -20.80
C ALA A 220 -39.95 -9.26 -21.02
N ALA A 221 -38.79 -9.62 -20.47
CA ALA A 221 -38.28 -10.99 -20.52
C ALA A 221 -39.26 -11.99 -19.90
N TYR A 222 -39.84 -11.65 -18.74
CA TYR A 222 -40.88 -12.46 -18.09
C TYR A 222 -42.11 -12.63 -18.98
N ILE A 223 -42.63 -11.53 -19.55
CA ILE A 223 -43.83 -11.51 -20.38
C ILE A 223 -43.61 -12.32 -21.67
N SER A 224 -42.41 -12.25 -22.25
CA SER A 224 -42.04 -12.96 -23.48
C SER A 224 -41.61 -14.41 -23.27
N ASP A 225 -41.57 -14.92 -22.03
CA ASP A 225 -41.07 -16.27 -21.74
C ASP A 225 -42.02 -17.31 -22.38
N PRO A 226 -41.57 -18.14 -23.35
CA PRO A 226 -42.45 -19.07 -24.07
C PRO A 226 -43.14 -20.09 -23.17
N ASP A 227 -42.54 -20.37 -22.01
CA ASP A 227 -43.09 -21.29 -21.01
C ASP A 227 -44.28 -20.68 -20.23
N ARG A 228 -44.62 -19.41 -20.49
CA ARG A 228 -45.68 -18.67 -19.81
C ARG A 228 -46.58 -17.96 -20.82
N ASP A 229 -47.88 -18.20 -20.70
CA ASP A 229 -48.89 -17.40 -21.38
C ASP A 229 -49.23 -16.17 -20.51
N CYS A 230 -48.36 -15.16 -20.51
CA CYS A 230 -48.51 -13.96 -19.70
C CYS A 230 -48.74 -12.72 -20.56
N SER A 231 -49.88 -12.06 -20.37
CA SER A 231 -50.14 -10.75 -20.98
C SER A 231 -49.55 -9.60 -20.16
N VAL A 232 -49.34 -8.44 -20.79
CA VAL A 232 -48.86 -7.22 -20.11
C VAL A 232 -49.77 -6.86 -18.93
N ARG A 233 -51.10 -6.96 -19.10
CA ARG A 233 -52.09 -6.69 -18.05
C ARG A 233 -51.96 -7.65 -16.87
N HIS A 234 -51.81 -8.94 -17.15
CA HIS A 234 -51.63 -9.94 -16.10
C HIS A 234 -50.35 -9.69 -15.29
N TYR A 235 -49.24 -9.34 -15.96
CA TYR A 235 -47.99 -8.98 -15.28
C TYR A 235 -48.14 -7.76 -14.38
N LEU A 236 -48.82 -6.71 -14.87
CA LEU A 236 -49.07 -5.49 -14.12
C LEU A 236 -49.85 -5.77 -12.82
N ASP A 237 -50.89 -6.60 -12.89
CA ASP A 237 -51.68 -6.98 -11.72
C ASP A 237 -50.83 -7.76 -10.70
N GLU A 238 -49.99 -8.69 -11.17
CA GLU A 238 -49.05 -9.43 -10.31
C GLU A 238 -47.99 -8.51 -9.68
N PHE A 239 -47.52 -7.51 -10.42
CA PHE A 239 -46.61 -6.50 -9.91
C PHE A 239 -47.25 -5.71 -8.77
N GLN A 240 -48.46 -5.18 -8.97
CA GLN A 240 -49.18 -4.40 -7.96
C GLN A 240 -49.52 -5.24 -6.71
N LYS A 241 -49.85 -6.53 -6.88
CA LYS A 241 -50.08 -7.44 -5.75
C LYS A 241 -48.81 -7.67 -4.94
N ASN A 242 -47.67 -7.90 -5.58
CA ASN A 242 -46.39 -8.13 -4.89
C ASN A 242 -45.84 -6.86 -4.24
N ASP A 243 -46.03 -5.71 -4.86
CA ASP A 243 -45.67 -4.41 -4.30
C ASP A 243 -46.45 -4.14 -2.99
N ARG A 244 -47.75 -4.46 -2.96
CA ARG A 244 -48.59 -4.37 -1.75
C ARG A 244 -48.21 -5.36 -0.64
N LYS A 245 -47.64 -6.52 -0.98
CA LYS A 245 -47.18 -7.52 0.01
C LYS A 245 -45.85 -7.14 0.69
N LYS A 246 -45.19 -6.04 0.29
CA LYS A 246 -43.81 -5.71 0.68
C LYS A 246 -43.70 -4.85 1.96
N ILE A 247 -43.35 -5.53 3.06
CA ILE A 247 -42.72 -4.93 4.27
C ILE A 247 -41.45 -5.71 4.71
N ARG A 248 -41.16 -6.91 4.16
CA ARG A 248 -40.16 -7.82 4.76
C ARG A 248 -38.76 -7.87 4.12
N LEU A 249 -38.59 -7.56 2.83
CA LEU A 249 -37.27 -7.66 2.15
C LEU A 249 -36.37 -6.43 2.35
N LEU A 250 -36.97 -5.28 2.65
CA LEU A 250 -36.25 -4.03 2.94
C LEU A 250 -36.58 -3.63 4.38
N GLY A 251 -35.76 -4.11 5.31
CA GLY A 251 -35.84 -3.70 6.71
C GLY A 251 -35.73 -2.17 6.84
N ARG A 252 -36.45 -1.62 7.82
CA ARG A 252 -36.62 -0.19 8.06
C ARG A 252 -35.41 0.46 8.73
N GLU A 253 -34.18 0.09 8.37
CA GLU A 253 -32.96 0.67 8.94
C GLU A 253 -31.89 0.83 7.86
N GLU A 254 -31.80 2.03 7.27
CA GLU A 254 -30.54 2.74 7.01
C GLU A 254 -30.79 4.12 6.35
N SER A 255 -30.10 5.13 6.88
CA SER A 255 -30.27 6.55 6.60
C SER A 255 -29.44 7.08 5.41
N GLN A 256 -28.75 6.22 4.65
CA GLN A 256 -27.80 6.64 3.61
C GLN A 256 -28.33 6.61 2.15
N PHE A 257 -29.52 6.04 1.89
CA PHE A 257 -29.95 5.74 0.51
C PHE A 257 -31.31 6.30 0.07
N ARG A 258 -31.78 7.41 0.67
CA ARG A 258 -33.12 7.97 0.35
C ARG A 258 -33.34 8.35 -1.13
N ARG A 259 -32.30 8.59 -1.93
CA ARG A 259 -32.45 9.02 -3.35
C ARG A 259 -32.77 7.88 -4.33
N ASP A 260 -32.43 6.64 -4.02
CA ASP A 260 -32.56 5.50 -4.96
C ASP A 260 -33.72 4.55 -4.63
N TRP A 261 -34.55 4.90 -3.64
CA TRP A 261 -35.57 4.00 -3.10
C TRP A 261 -36.54 3.49 -4.15
N GLU A 262 -37.07 4.39 -4.99
CA GLU A 262 -38.04 4.06 -6.04
C GLU A 262 -37.45 3.13 -7.10
N ALA A 263 -36.20 3.37 -7.52
CA ALA A 263 -35.55 2.54 -8.51
C ALA A 263 -35.14 1.17 -8.00
N LYS A 264 -34.72 1.11 -6.74
CA LYS A 264 -34.50 -0.15 -6.04
C LYS A 264 -35.80 -0.95 -5.97
N ASN A 265 -36.93 -0.32 -5.66
CA ASN A 265 -38.20 -1.04 -5.52
C ASN A 265 -38.67 -1.68 -6.82
N SER A 266 -38.68 -0.93 -7.94
CA SER A 266 -39.13 -1.49 -9.22
C SER A 266 -38.25 -2.66 -9.67
N VAL A 267 -36.92 -2.52 -9.59
CA VAL A 267 -35.99 -3.63 -9.92
C VAL A 267 -36.16 -4.81 -8.98
N LEU A 268 -36.31 -4.58 -7.67
CA LEU A 268 -36.48 -5.64 -6.68
C LEU A 268 -37.81 -6.39 -6.82
N THR A 269 -38.90 -5.71 -7.15
CA THR A 269 -40.22 -6.35 -7.35
C THR A 269 -40.22 -7.15 -8.64
N THR A 270 -39.68 -6.59 -9.72
CA THR A 270 -39.53 -7.28 -11.01
C THR A 270 -38.62 -8.51 -10.88
N TRP A 271 -37.50 -8.36 -10.16
CA TRP A 271 -36.61 -9.47 -9.80
C TRP A 271 -37.36 -10.54 -9.02
N GLN A 272 -38.13 -10.19 -7.99
CA GLN A 272 -38.85 -11.17 -7.15
C GLN A 272 -39.82 -12.00 -7.98
N ILE A 273 -40.63 -11.35 -8.82
CA ILE A 273 -41.59 -12.03 -9.71
C ILE A 273 -40.85 -12.98 -10.67
N SER A 274 -39.73 -12.52 -11.23
CA SER A 274 -38.89 -13.32 -12.14
C SER A 274 -38.21 -14.48 -11.44
N PHE A 275 -37.68 -14.26 -10.23
CA PHE A 275 -37.00 -15.27 -9.44
C PHE A 275 -37.96 -16.36 -8.97
N ASP A 276 -39.13 -15.98 -8.45
CA ASP A 276 -40.18 -16.93 -8.06
C ASP A 276 -40.64 -17.77 -9.28
N SER A 277 -40.70 -17.14 -10.46
CA SER A 277 -41.00 -17.84 -11.72
C SER A 277 -39.93 -18.84 -12.13
N ILE A 278 -38.67 -18.40 -12.16
CA ILE A 278 -37.53 -19.24 -12.51
C ILE A 278 -37.48 -20.42 -11.56
N ARG A 279 -37.59 -20.17 -10.25
CA ARG A 279 -37.61 -21.20 -9.22
C ARG A 279 -38.69 -22.27 -9.44
N GLN A 280 -39.91 -21.86 -9.82
CA GLN A 280 -41.01 -22.79 -10.13
C GLN A 280 -40.75 -23.61 -11.40
N SER A 281 -40.20 -22.98 -12.45
CA SER A 281 -39.95 -23.64 -13.73
C SER A 281 -38.68 -24.50 -13.75
N ARG A 282 -37.64 -24.06 -13.04
CA ARG A 282 -36.27 -24.55 -13.10
C ARG A 282 -35.49 -24.15 -11.84
N GLN A 283 -35.61 -24.98 -10.80
CA GLN A 283 -34.99 -24.74 -9.49
C GLN A 283 -33.46 -24.64 -9.58
N SER A 284 -32.81 -25.42 -10.45
CA SER A 284 -31.36 -25.40 -10.68
C SER A 284 -30.82 -24.01 -11.08
N ALA A 285 -31.54 -23.30 -11.95
CA ALA A 285 -31.19 -21.94 -12.35
C ALA A 285 -31.33 -20.93 -11.19
N ALA A 286 -32.35 -21.08 -10.35
CA ALA A 286 -32.51 -20.23 -9.15
C ALA A 286 -31.42 -20.51 -8.10
N ASP A 287 -31.04 -21.77 -7.95
CA ASP A 287 -29.95 -22.24 -7.11
C ASP A 287 -28.60 -21.68 -7.58
N LEU A 288 -28.34 -21.72 -8.89
CA LEU A 288 -27.15 -21.12 -9.51
C LEU A 288 -27.08 -19.61 -9.27
N LEU A 289 -28.19 -18.88 -9.46
CA LEU A 289 -28.24 -17.44 -9.15
C LEU A 289 -27.95 -17.16 -7.67
N SER A 290 -28.48 -18.00 -6.79
CA SER A 290 -28.27 -17.91 -5.33
C SER A 290 -26.80 -18.07 -4.97
N LEU A 291 -26.12 -19.06 -5.56
CA LEU A 291 -24.67 -19.27 -5.40
C LEU A 291 -23.84 -18.10 -5.96
N MET A 292 -24.10 -17.69 -7.21
CA MET A 292 -23.40 -16.57 -7.86
C MET A 292 -23.48 -15.28 -7.03
N SER A 293 -24.56 -15.10 -6.26
CA SER A 293 -24.76 -13.90 -5.46
C SER A 293 -23.66 -13.69 -4.42
N PHE A 294 -22.90 -14.69 -3.97
CA PHE A 294 -21.87 -14.55 -2.92
C PHE A 294 -20.49 -14.13 -3.43
N PHE A 295 -20.19 -14.39 -4.70
CA PHE A 295 -18.93 -14.01 -5.35
C PHE A 295 -18.80 -12.49 -5.54
N ASP A 296 -17.61 -12.01 -5.90
CA ASP A 296 -17.48 -10.69 -6.51
C ASP A 296 -18.40 -10.61 -7.75
N ARG A 297 -19.15 -9.51 -7.88
CA ARG A 297 -20.23 -9.38 -8.87
C ARG A 297 -19.75 -9.34 -10.33
N GLN A 298 -18.45 -9.17 -10.56
CA GLN A 298 -17.85 -9.12 -11.88
C GLN A 298 -16.84 -10.26 -12.03
N GLY A 299 -16.63 -10.75 -13.24
CA GLY A 299 -15.58 -11.72 -13.57
C GLY A 299 -15.64 -13.02 -12.75
N ILE A 300 -16.83 -13.60 -12.56
CA ILE A 300 -17.02 -14.89 -11.90
C ILE A 300 -16.64 -16.01 -12.88
N PRO A 301 -15.57 -16.78 -12.64
CA PRO A 301 -15.19 -17.89 -13.52
C PRO A 301 -16.20 -19.04 -13.43
N GLU A 302 -16.48 -19.68 -14.56
CA GLU A 302 -17.31 -20.89 -14.65
C GLU A 302 -16.87 -21.99 -13.68
N ALA A 303 -15.56 -22.15 -13.48
CA ALA A 303 -14.97 -23.14 -12.58
C ALA A 303 -15.50 -23.05 -11.14
N LEU A 304 -15.85 -21.85 -10.66
CA LEU A 304 -16.40 -21.63 -9.31
C LEU A 304 -17.90 -21.99 -9.20
N LEU A 305 -18.60 -22.08 -10.33
CA LEU A 305 -20.05 -22.29 -10.40
C LEU A 305 -20.43 -23.74 -10.65
N ARG A 306 -19.53 -24.54 -11.24
CA ARG A 306 -19.76 -25.97 -11.45
C ARG A 306 -19.70 -26.74 -10.13
N ASN A 307 -20.64 -27.66 -9.93
CA ASN A 307 -20.72 -28.47 -8.71
C ASN A 307 -19.65 -29.57 -8.71
N ARG A 308 -19.06 -29.85 -7.54
CA ARG A 308 -17.95 -30.81 -7.38
C ARG A 308 -18.32 -32.26 -7.68
N ILE A 309 -19.59 -32.65 -7.48
CA ILE A 309 -20.10 -34.00 -7.84
C ILE A 309 -19.91 -34.28 -9.35
N GLU A 310 -19.87 -33.24 -10.19
CA GLU A 310 -19.62 -33.36 -11.64
C GLU A 310 -18.14 -33.60 -11.99
N ARG A 311 -17.21 -33.31 -11.07
CA ARG A 311 -15.76 -33.46 -11.28
C ARG A 311 -15.21 -34.81 -10.80
N ASP A 312 -15.70 -35.35 -9.69
CA ASP A 312 -15.25 -36.68 -9.20
C ASP A 312 -15.66 -37.83 -10.15
N VAL A 313 -16.77 -37.68 -10.90
CA VAL A 313 -17.15 -38.64 -11.95
C VAL A 313 -16.16 -38.61 -13.13
N LYS A 314 -15.42 -37.51 -13.32
CA LYS A 314 -14.42 -37.34 -14.39
C LYS A 314 -13.09 -38.02 -14.08
N GLU A 315 -12.72 -38.18 -12.82
CA GLU A 315 -11.44 -38.79 -12.41
C GLU A 315 -11.54 -40.28 -12.06
N THR A 316 -12.75 -40.82 -11.83
CA THR A 316 -12.91 -42.21 -11.38
C THR A 316 -13.10 -43.23 -12.53
N TYR A 317 -13.37 -42.79 -13.76
CA TYR A 317 -13.58 -43.67 -14.92
C TYR A 317 -12.77 -43.21 -16.13
N SER A 318 -11.50 -43.63 -16.19
CA SER A 318 -10.80 -43.80 -17.46
C SER A 318 -10.96 -45.24 -17.94
N ASP A 319 -11.27 -45.38 -19.24
CA ASP A 319 -11.13 -46.58 -20.11
C ASP A 319 -12.38 -47.41 -20.49
N ASP A 320 -13.60 -46.85 -20.50
CA ASP A 320 -14.70 -47.46 -21.27
C ASP A 320 -15.37 -46.47 -22.25
N GLU A 321 -15.25 -46.75 -23.55
CA GLU A 321 -15.72 -45.91 -24.67
C GLU A 321 -17.26 -45.81 -24.81
N ASN A 322 -18.05 -46.40 -23.91
CA ASN A 322 -19.51 -46.52 -24.09
C ASN A 322 -20.38 -45.47 -23.38
N ASP A 323 -19.82 -44.55 -22.59
CA ASP A 323 -20.62 -43.59 -21.78
C ASP A 323 -20.49 -42.11 -22.19
N ARG A 324 -20.34 -41.82 -23.50
CA ARG A 324 -20.40 -40.42 -24.00
C ARG A 324 -21.79 -39.75 -23.87
N ALA A 325 -22.85 -40.51 -23.66
CA ALA A 325 -24.22 -39.99 -23.62
C ALA A 325 -24.63 -39.36 -22.27
N SER A 326 -23.95 -39.70 -21.17
CA SER A 326 -24.26 -39.20 -19.82
C SER A 326 -23.53 -37.90 -19.46
N GLN A 327 -22.38 -37.62 -20.10
CA GLN A 327 -21.60 -36.39 -19.87
C GLN A 327 -22.14 -35.16 -20.64
N SER A 328 -22.83 -35.37 -21.76
CA SER A 328 -23.48 -34.27 -22.49
C SER A 328 -24.69 -33.71 -21.74
N SER A 329 -25.51 -34.56 -21.11
CA SER A 329 -26.76 -34.12 -20.48
C SER A 329 -26.56 -33.17 -19.30
N VAL A 330 -25.47 -33.31 -18.53
CA VAL A 330 -25.18 -32.45 -17.36
C VAL A 330 -24.55 -31.12 -17.76
N THR A 331 -23.71 -31.12 -18.80
CA THR A 331 -23.15 -29.88 -19.36
C THR A 331 -24.23 -29.06 -20.07
N ASP A 332 -25.20 -29.72 -20.70
CA ASP A 332 -26.40 -29.10 -21.25
C ASP A 332 -27.27 -28.47 -20.15
N GLU A 333 -27.42 -29.11 -18.97
CA GLU A 333 -28.21 -28.57 -17.86
C GLU A 333 -27.66 -27.24 -17.30
N PHE A 334 -26.34 -27.15 -17.06
CA PHE A 334 -25.70 -25.90 -16.63
C PHE A 334 -25.82 -24.79 -17.68
N ASN A 335 -25.60 -25.13 -18.96
CA ASN A 335 -25.71 -24.17 -20.06
C ASN A 335 -27.14 -23.64 -20.19
N ASP A 336 -28.13 -24.51 -20.06
CA ASP A 336 -29.53 -24.13 -20.04
C ASP A 336 -29.91 -23.25 -18.84
N ASP A 337 -29.35 -23.51 -17.64
CA ASP A 337 -29.53 -22.65 -16.46
C ASP A 337 -29.02 -21.24 -16.75
N ILE A 338 -27.80 -21.13 -17.28
CA ILE A 338 -27.19 -19.86 -17.69
C ILE A 338 -28.05 -19.17 -18.76
N LEU A 339 -28.57 -19.91 -19.74
CA LEU A 339 -29.46 -19.37 -20.78
C LEU A 339 -30.76 -18.83 -20.17
N LYS A 340 -31.38 -19.54 -19.22
CA LYS A 340 -32.60 -19.07 -18.55
C LYS A 340 -32.31 -17.81 -17.73
N LEU A 341 -31.24 -17.77 -16.95
CA LEU A 341 -30.84 -16.58 -16.17
C LEU A 341 -30.52 -15.37 -17.06
N ARG A 342 -29.87 -15.60 -18.20
CA ARG A 342 -29.56 -14.56 -19.19
C ARG A 342 -30.81 -14.04 -19.89
N ARG A 343 -31.78 -14.90 -20.23
CA ARG A 343 -33.07 -14.47 -20.81
C ARG A 343 -33.77 -13.45 -19.91
N TYR A 344 -33.81 -13.72 -18.61
CA TYR A 344 -34.35 -12.79 -17.60
C TYR A 344 -33.43 -11.61 -17.28
N SER A 345 -32.29 -11.46 -17.96
CA SER A 345 -31.31 -10.37 -17.74
C SER A 345 -30.86 -10.25 -16.27
N LEU A 346 -30.74 -11.39 -15.57
CA LEU A 346 -30.25 -11.46 -14.19
C LEU A 346 -28.72 -11.53 -14.13
N ILE A 347 -28.12 -12.10 -15.16
CA ILE A 347 -26.68 -12.22 -15.36
C ILE A 347 -26.29 -11.76 -16.76
N SER A 348 -25.02 -11.43 -16.93
CA SER A 348 -24.39 -11.16 -18.23
C SER A 348 -23.14 -12.04 -18.38
N ILE A 349 -22.80 -12.36 -19.62
CA ILE A 349 -21.65 -13.19 -19.98
C ILE A 349 -20.68 -12.32 -20.75
N ASN A 350 -19.40 -12.41 -20.42
CA ASN A 350 -18.35 -11.72 -21.15
C ASN A 350 -18.13 -12.33 -22.55
N VAL A 351 -17.34 -11.65 -23.38
CA VAL A 351 -16.99 -12.10 -24.74
C VAL A 351 -16.30 -13.47 -24.74
N ASP A 352 -15.55 -13.81 -23.69
CA ASP A 352 -14.86 -15.10 -23.51
C ASP A 352 -15.82 -16.30 -23.29
N ARG A 353 -17.10 -16.02 -22.96
CA ARG A 353 -18.15 -16.98 -22.61
C ARG A 353 -17.90 -17.82 -21.35
N THR A 354 -16.81 -17.61 -20.64
CA THR A 354 -16.41 -18.39 -19.46
C THR A 354 -16.44 -17.57 -18.17
N THR A 355 -16.59 -16.24 -18.29
CA THR A 355 -16.73 -15.35 -17.14
C THR A 355 -18.09 -14.66 -17.10
N PHE A 356 -18.68 -14.62 -15.91
CA PHE A 356 -20.03 -14.14 -15.66
C PHE A 356 -20.04 -12.89 -14.78
N ASN A 357 -21.02 -12.01 -15.00
CA ASN A 357 -21.27 -10.86 -14.14
C ASN A 357 -22.72 -10.79 -13.70
N MET A 358 -22.93 -10.27 -12.49
CA MET A 358 -24.23 -10.03 -11.88
C MET A 358 -24.42 -8.54 -11.61
N HIS A 359 -25.62 -8.03 -11.88
CA HIS A 359 -25.95 -6.65 -11.53
C HIS A 359 -26.03 -6.49 -10.00
N SER A 360 -25.49 -5.39 -9.46
CA SER A 360 -25.39 -5.17 -8.00
C SER A 360 -26.75 -5.22 -7.28
N LEU A 361 -27.81 -4.68 -7.90
CA LEU A 361 -29.17 -4.78 -7.36
C LEU A 361 -29.73 -6.21 -7.36
N VAL A 362 -29.41 -7.02 -8.38
CA VAL A 362 -29.82 -8.44 -8.44
C VAL A 362 -29.11 -9.24 -7.36
N GLN A 363 -27.81 -8.99 -7.18
CA GLN A 363 -27.02 -9.60 -6.10
C GLN A 363 -27.59 -9.28 -4.72
N LEU A 364 -27.87 -8.00 -4.47
CA LEU A 364 -28.47 -7.54 -3.22
C LEU A 364 -29.85 -8.18 -2.98
N ALA A 365 -30.72 -8.18 -4.01
CA ALA A 365 -32.05 -8.78 -3.96
C ALA A 365 -31.99 -10.24 -3.54
N THR A 366 -31.12 -10.99 -4.22
CA THR A 366 -30.93 -12.43 -4.02
C THR A 366 -30.47 -12.71 -2.60
N ARG A 367 -29.42 -12.03 -2.11
CA ARG A 367 -28.95 -12.22 -0.72
C ARG A 367 -30.00 -11.87 0.33
N ARG A 368 -30.75 -10.79 0.15
CA ARG A 368 -31.83 -10.39 1.09
C ARG A 368 -32.97 -11.39 1.11
N TRP A 369 -33.31 -11.94 -0.05
CA TRP A 369 -34.31 -12.99 -0.15
C TRP A 369 -33.82 -14.28 0.52
N LEU A 370 -32.57 -14.69 0.30
CA LEU A 370 -31.99 -15.85 0.98
C LEU A 370 -31.97 -15.69 2.49
N GLU A 371 -31.68 -14.48 2.99
CA GLU A 371 -31.74 -14.15 4.41
C GLU A 371 -33.17 -14.28 4.96
N ALA A 372 -34.15 -13.69 4.28
CA ALA A 372 -35.57 -13.74 4.68
C ALA A 372 -36.16 -15.16 4.65
N ASN A 373 -35.61 -16.06 3.82
CA ASN A 373 -36.03 -17.46 3.70
C ASN A 373 -35.14 -18.44 4.50
N GLY A 374 -34.14 -17.96 5.23
CA GLY A 374 -33.24 -18.81 6.02
C GLY A 374 -32.28 -19.68 5.19
N GLU A 375 -32.15 -19.42 3.89
CA GLU A 375 -31.27 -20.16 2.98
C GLU A 375 -29.87 -19.53 2.83
N LEU A 376 -29.65 -18.34 3.40
CA LEU A 376 -28.40 -17.58 3.25
C LEU A 376 -27.16 -18.38 3.64
N GLU A 377 -27.19 -19.07 4.78
CA GLU A 377 -26.02 -19.81 5.27
C GLU A 377 -25.70 -21.04 4.41
N LYS A 378 -26.71 -21.74 3.87
CA LYS A 378 -26.50 -22.86 2.95
C LYS A 378 -25.63 -22.45 1.77
N TRP A 379 -26.02 -21.38 1.09
CA TRP A 379 -25.32 -20.89 -0.09
C TRP A 379 -23.99 -20.22 0.23
N LYS A 380 -23.88 -19.57 1.39
CA LYS A 380 -22.62 -19.02 1.87
C LYS A 380 -21.59 -20.13 2.11
N CYS A 381 -21.99 -21.24 2.73
CA CYS A 381 -21.11 -22.40 2.92
C CYS A 381 -20.67 -23.00 1.59
N GLN A 382 -21.60 -23.20 0.64
CA GLN A 382 -21.27 -23.72 -0.70
C GLN A 382 -20.28 -22.81 -1.45
N TYR A 383 -20.48 -21.49 -1.37
CA TYR A 383 -19.57 -20.51 -1.93
C TYR A 383 -18.14 -20.66 -1.40
N ILE A 384 -17.99 -20.77 -0.07
CA ILE A 384 -16.69 -20.95 0.57
C ILE A 384 -16.04 -22.27 0.18
N GLN A 385 -16.81 -23.35 0.10
CA GLN A 385 -16.33 -24.66 -0.33
C GLN A 385 -15.77 -24.62 -1.75
N ASN A 386 -16.55 -24.08 -2.70
CA ASN A 386 -16.14 -23.96 -4.10
C ASN A 386 -14.89 -23.09 -4.21
N LEU A 387 -14.85 -21.95 -3.51
CA LEU A 387 -13.70 -21.06 -3.54
C LEU A 387 -12.46 -21.70 -2.91
N ASN A 388 -12.58 -22.43 -1.79
CA ASN A 388 -11.45 -23.10 -1.15
C ASN A 388 -10.86 -24.22 -2.00
N ALA A 389 -11.70 -24.93 -2.76
CA ALA A 389 -11.29 -25.98 -3.69
C ALA A 389 -10.50 -25.41 -4.87
N GLU A 390 -10.97 -24.31 -5.47
CA GLU A 390 -10.33 -23.73 -6.65
C GLU A 390 -9.17 -22.77 -6.32
N PHE A 391 -9.13 -22.17 -5.13
CA PHE A 391 -8.09 -21.21 -4.77
C PHE A 391 -6.78 -21.94 -4.41
N PRO A 392 -5.71 -21.81 -5.22
CA PRO A 392 -4.46 -22.52 -4.98
C PRO A 392 -3.58 -21.79 -3.94
N ASN A 393 -2.44 -22.37 -3.60
CA ASN A 393 -1.47 -21.72 -2.71
C ASN A 393 -0.75 -20.57 -3.44
N GLY A 394 -0.17 -19.63 -2.69
CA GLY A 394 0.47 -18.42 -3.22
C GLY A 394 1.82 -18.61 -3.93
N GLU A 395 2.09 -19.79 -4.46
CA GLU A 395 3.30 -20.12 -5.23
C GLU A 395 3.25 -19.47 -6.62
N TYR A 396 4.42 -19.13 -7.18
CA TYR A 396 4.51 -18.28 -8.37
C TYR A 396 3.78 -18.88 -9.58
N GLU A 397 3.85 -20.20 -9.71
CA GLU A 397 3.21 -21.04 -10.73
C GLU A 397 1.68 -20.89 -10.71
N ASN A 398 1.12 -20.59 -9.54
CA ASN A 398 -0.32 -20.46 -9.31
C ASN A 398 -0.80 -19.00 -9.37
N TRP A 399 0.08 -18.02 -9.59
CA TRP A 399 -0.27 -16.61 -9.45
C TRP A 399 -1.34 -16.12 -10.42
N GLU A 400 -1.39 -16.65 -11.65
CA GLU A 400 -2.45 -16.31 -12.61
C GLU A 400 -3.83 -16.66 -12.07
N GLN A 401 -3.99 -17.88 -11.55
CA GLN A 401 -5.23 -18.34 -10.94
C GLN A 401 -5.52 -17.60 -9.63
N CYS A 402 -4.52 -17.40 -8.77
CA CYS A 402 -4.67 -16.57 -7.56
C CYS A 402 -5.15 -15.16 -7.91
N GLN A 403 -4.61 -14.55 -8.97
CA GLN A 403 -4.95 -13.19 -9.40
C GLN A 403 -6.44 -13.08 -9.79
N ILE A 404 -6.94 -14.03 -10.57
CA ILE A 404 -8.36 -14.09 -10.97
C ILE A 404 -9.27 -14.31 -9.75
N LEU A 405 -8.84 -15.17 -8.81
CA LEU A 405 -9.64 -15.57 -7.65
C LEU A 405 -9.55 -14.60 -6.47
N PHE A 406 -8.52 -13.75 -6.41
CA PHE A 406 -8.27 -12.85 -5.28
C PHE A 406 -9.43 -11.87 -4.99
N PRO A 407 -10.09 -11.23 -5.98
CA PRO A 407 -11.29 -10.44 -5.73
C PRO A 407 -12.43 -11.23 -5.05
N HIS A 408 -12.60 -12.50 -5.41
CA HIS A 408 -13.57 -13.38 -4.77
C HIS A 408 -13.16 -13.70 -3.32
N ALA A 409 -11.89 -14.01 -3.05
CA ALA A 409 -11.40 -14.18 -1.68
C ALA A 409 -11.59 -12.91 -0.81
N LYS A 410 -11.44 -11.71 -1.38
CA LYS A 410 -11.76 -10.45 -0.68
C LYS A 410 -13.26 -10.31 -0.41
N SER A 411 -14.11 -10.75 -1.32
CA SER A 411 -15.57 -10.83 -1.08
C SER A 411 -15.88 -11.82 0.05
N ALA A 412 -15.18 -12.96 0.10
CA ALA A 412 -15.33 -13.95 1.18
C ALA A 412 -14.95 -13.40 2.55
N ALA A 413 -13.90 -12.57 2.65
CA ALA A 413 -13.46 -11.98 3.92
C ALA A 413 -14.54 -11.17 4.66
N ARG A 414 -15.56 -10.67 3.95
CA ARG A 414 -16.70 -9.93 4.52
C ARG A 414 -17.88 -10.82 4.89
N GLN A 415 -17.80 -12.12 4.59
CA GLN A 415 -18.92 -13.05 4.60
C GLN A 415 -18.56 -14.30 5.40
N GLN A 416 -18.34 -14.15 6.70
CA GLN A 416 -18.03 -15.28 7.58
C GLN A 416 -19.23 -16.25 7.66
N PRO A 417 -19.02 -17.56 7.42
CA PRO A 417 -20.08 -18.56 7.54
C PRO A 417 -20.37 -18.94 8.98
N GLN A 418 -21.59 -19.41 9.21
CA GLN A 418 -21.98 -20.05 10.47
C GLN A 418 -21.60 -21.54 10.43
N GLY A 419 -21.26 -22.09 11.59
CA GLY A 419 -20.82 -23.49 11.70
C GLY A 419 -19.30 -23.64 11.70
N ARG A 420 -18.84 -24.69 12.40
CA ARG A 420 -17.42 -24.94 12.67
C ARG A 420 -16.63 -25.23 11.39
N ASP A 421 -17.07 -26.19 10.59
CA ASP A 421 -16.29 -26.70 9.45
C ASP A 421 -16.20 -25.66 8.33
N ALA A 422 -17.32 -25.02 7.98
CA ALA A 422 -17.34 -23.92 7.01
C ALA A 422 -16.48 -22.73 7.46
N SER A 423 -16.42 -22.42 8.76
CA SER A 423 -15.53 -21.38 9.29
C SER A 423 -14.05 -21.75 9.15
N ILE A 424 -13.72 -23.04 9.31
CA ILE A 424 -12.34 -23.54 9.16
C ILE A 424 -11.90 -23.45 7.69
N GLU A 425 -12.75 -23.82 6.75
CA GLU A 425 -12.49 -23.68 5.30
C GLU A 425 -12.43 -22.22 4.86
N TRP A 426 -13.31 -21.37 5.40
CA TRP A 426 -13.26 -19.93 5.18
C TRP A 426 -11.91 -19.34 5.58
N ALA A 427 -11.41 -19.69 6.77
CA ALA A 427 -10.09 -19.27 7.21
C ALA A 427 -8.95 -19.80 6.31
N SER A 428 -9.12 -20.97 5.69
CA SER A 428 -8.18 -21.50 4.68
C SER A 428 -8.11 -20.61 3.44
N VAL A 429 -9.26 -20.19 2.90
CA VAL A 429 -9.30 -19.24 1.77
C VAL A 429 -8.56 -17.94 2.11
N LEU A 430 -8.79 -17.38 3.31
CA LEU A 430 -8.13 -16.15 3.74
C LEU A 430 -6.61 -16.32 3.89
N TYR A 431 -6.16 -17.46 4.41
CA TYR A 431 -4.75 -17.78 4.53
C TYR A 431 -4.06 -17.90 3.16
N LYS A 432 -4.65 -18.63 2.20
CA LYS A 432 -4.12 -18.74 0.84
C LYS A 432 -4.06 -17.38 0.13
N ALA A 433 -5.09 -16.56 0.30
CA ALA A 433 -5.10 -15.20 -0.23
C ALA A 433 -4.04 -14.30 0.44
N ALA A 434 -3.80 -14.46 1.75
CA ALA A 434 -2.73 -13.75 2.46
C ALA A 434 -1.33 -14.15 1.97
N TRP A 435 -1.13 -15.43 1.70
CA TRP A 435 0.13 -15.94 1.14
C TRP A 435 0.41 -15.32 -0.23
N TYR A 436 -0.57 -15.35 -1.15
CA TYR A 436 -0.44 -14.71 -2.46
C TYR A 436 -0.09 -13.20 -2.34
N ASP A 437 -0.80 -12.46 -1.48
CA ASP A 437 -0.55 -11.02 -1.28
C ASP A 437 0.85 -10.75 -0.70
N TRP A 438 1.30 -11.57 0.26
CA TRP A 438 2.66 -11.50 0.83
C TRP A 438 3.74 -11.73 -0.23
N ARG A 439 3.60 -12.78 -1.05
CA ARG A 439 4.58 -13.13 -2.09
C ARG A 439 4.68 -12.10 -3.20
N LYS A 440 3.58 -11.39 -3.46
CA LYS A 440 3.53 -10.22 -4.35
C LYS A 440 4.28 -9.00 -3.77
N GLY A 441 4.55 -8.99 -2.47
CA GLY A 441 5.20 -7.87 -1.77
C GLY A 441 4.22 -6.87 -1.15
N ASN A 442 2.93 -7.20 -1.09
CA ASN A 442 1.90 -6.39 -0.44
C ASN A 442 1.63 -6.95 0.96
N GLY A 443 2.15 -6.29 2.00
CA GLY A 443 2.00 -6.80 3.37
C GLY A 443 0.71 -6.35 4.11
N ALA A 444 0.08 -5.25 3.71
CA ALA A 444 -0.94 -4.62 4.56
C ALA A 444 -2.28 -5.38 4.57
N GLU A 445 -2.75 -5.83 3.41
CA GLU A 445 -4.01 -6.56 3.29
C GLU A 445 -3.84 -8.04 3.64
N GLY A 446 -2.75 -8.68 3.17
CA GLY A 446 -2.39 -10.04 3.56
C GLY A 446 -2.34 -10.23 5.07
N ALA A 447 -1.78 -9.27 5.83
CA ALA A 447 -1.79 -9.33 7.30
C ALA A 447 -3.21 -9.37 7.88
N LYS A 448 -4.15 -8.57 7.34
CA LYS A 448 -5.54 -8.54 7.82
C LYS A 448 -6.25 -9.86 7.57
N LEU A 449 -6.06 -10.44 6.38
CA LEU A 449 -6.63 -11.73 6.01
C LEU A 449 -6.08 -12.84 6.92
N SER A 450 -4.76 -12.90 7.10
CA SER A 450 -4.10 -13.90 7.95
C SER A 450 -4.51 -13.77 9.42
N VAL A 451 -4.55 -12.54 9.99
CA VAL A 451 -5.03 -12.31 11.36
C VAL A 451 -6.48 -12.78 11.56
N THR A 452 -7.32 -12.64 10.53
CA THR A 452 -8.70 -13.10 10.58
C THR A 452 -8.78 -14.63 10.55
N ALA A 453 -7.93 -15.29 9.76
CA ALA A 453 -7.76 -16.74 9.78
C ALA A 453 -7.28 -17.24 11.16
N ILE A 454 -6.27 -16.61 11.76
CA ILE A 454 -5.76 -16.93 13.12
C ILE A 454 -6.89 -16.89 14.14
N LYS A 455 -7.66 -15.81 14.19
CA LYS A 455 -8.78 -15.66 15.15
C LYS A 455 -9.78 -16.81 15.04
N THR A 456 -10.04 -17.26 13.82
CA THR A 456 -11.01 -18.31 13.53
C THR A 456 -10.49 -19.69 13.88
N TRP A 457 -9.29 -20.04 13.43
CA TRP A 457 -8.66 -21.32 13.78
C TRP A 457 -8.36 -21.42 15.28
N LYS A 458 -7.91 -20.34 15.92
CA LYS A 458 -7.75 -20.29 17.39
C LYS A 458 -9.06 -20.60 18.12
N LYS A 459 -10.21 -20.13 17.61
CA LYS A 459 -11.53 -20.38 18.20
C LYS A 459 -11.99 -21.84 18.06
N TYR A 460 -11.77 -22.47 16.91
CA TYR A 460 -12.38 -23.77 16.57
C TYR A 460 -11.44 -24.98 16.62
N LEU A 461 -10.14 -24.74 16.44
CA LEU A 461 -9.07 -25.75 16.44
C LEU A 461 -8.12 -25.59 17.62
N GLY A 462 -8.01 -24.38 18.18
CA GLY A 462 -7.12 -24.05 19.29
C GLY A 462 -5.88 -23.26 18.85
N LEU A 463 -5.18 -22.70 19.84
CA LEU A 463 -3.94 -21.95 19.61
C LEU A 463 -2.80 -22.84 19.13
N GLU A 464 -2.74 -24.07 19.65
CA GLU A 464 -1.69 -25.06 19.41
C GLU A 464 -1.84 -25.79 18.07
N HIS A 465 -2.96 -25.60 17.36
CA HIS A 465 -3.18 -26.25 16.09
C HIS A 465 -2.26 -25.68 15.00
N GLU A 466 -1.65 -26.57 14.20
CA GLU A 466 -0.69 -26.25 13.14
C GLU A 466 -1.15 -25.10 12.22
N LYS A 467 -2.36 -25.18 11.65
CA LYS A 467 -2.97 -24.08 10.85
C LYS A 467 -2.95 -22.72 11.54
N THR A 468 -3.25 -22.65 12.84
CA THR A 468 -3.22 -21.38 13.60
C THR A 468 -1.79 -20.83 13.65
N LEU A 469 -0.83 -21.70 13.95
CA LEU A 469 0.59 -21.36 14.07
C LEU A 469 1.21 -20.98 12.72
N ASN A 470 0.91 -21.71 11.63
CA ASN A 470 1.33 -21.38 10.28
C ASN A 470 0.81 -20.00 9.82
N SER A 471 -0.43 -19.67 10.19
CA SER A 471 -1.00 -18.34 9.92
C SER A 471 -0.35 -17.24 10.76
N MET A 472 0.06 -17.54 12.00
CA MET A 472 0.87 -16.62 12.82
C MET A 472 2.25 -16.40 12.22
N SER A 473 2.92 -17.45 11.75
CA SER A 473 4.19 -17.36 11.02
C SER A 473 4.05 -16.50 9.75
N MET A 474 2.96 -16.65 8.99
CA MET A 474 2.67 -15.81 7.83
C MET A 474 2.58 -14.31 8.20
N VAL A 475 1.92 -13.97 9.31
CA VAL A 475 1.91 -12.59 9.81
C VAL A 475 3.31 -12.11 10.20
N GLY A 476 4.12 -12.97 10.83
CA GLY A 476 5.52 -12.70 11.14
C GLY A 476 6.35 -12.38 9.89
N LEU A 477 6.23 -13.20 8.84
CA LEU A 477 6.90 -12.98 7.54
C LEU A 477 6.45 -11.68 6.87
N ILE A 478 5.16 -11.35 6.97
CA ILE A 478 4.62 -10.08 6.48
C ILE A 478 5.17 -8.89 7.28
N HIS A 479 5.35 -9.04 8.60
CA HIS A 479 5.96 -8.02 9.45
C HIS A 479 7.44 -7.80 9.10
N LEU A 480 8.20 -8.86 8.82
CA LEU A 480 9.57 -8.75 8.29
C LEU A 480 9.61 -7.94 7.00
N LEU A 481 8.75 -8.26 6.03
CA LEU A 481 8.65 -7.54 4.76
C LEU A 481 8.33 -6.04 4.94
N GLN A 482 7.64 -5.68 6.03
CA GLN A 482 7.28 -4.30 6.36
C GLN A 482 8.31 -3.58 7.23
N GLY A 483 9.40 -4.24 7.63
CA GLY A 483 10.40 -3.71 8.56
C GLY A 483 9.95 -3.65 10.02
N ARG A 484 8.89 -4.37 10.38
CA ARG A 484 8.34 -4.47 11.76
C ARG A 484 8.97 -5.64 12.51
N TRP A 485 10.28 -5.57 12.72
CA TRP A 485 11.07 -6.70 13.19
C TRP A 485 10.77 -7.12 14.63
N LYS A 486 10.32 -6.18 15.49
CA LYS A 486 9.98 -6.50 16.89
C LYS A 486 8.69 -7.29 16.98
N GLU A 487 7.67 -6.86 16.24
CA GLU A 487 6.40 -7.57 16.16
C GLU A 487 6.57 -8.95 15.50
N ALA A 488 7.49 -9.08 14.53
CA ALA A 488 7.85 -10.37 13.96
C ALA A 488 8.54 -11.28 14.98
N GLU A 489 9.51 -10.76 15.76
CA GLU A 489 10.20 -11.50 16.82
C GLU A 489 9.22 -12.05 17.86
N GLU A 490 8.32 -11.22 18.38
CA GLU A 490 7.31 -11.64 19.37
C GLU A 490 6.45 -12.79 18.84
N LEU A 491 6.02 -12.71 17.58
CA LEU A 491 5.23 -13.77 16.94
C LEU A 491 6.03 -15.05 16.72
N PHE A 492 7.26 -14.97 16.19
CA PHE A 492 8.07 -16.15 15.92
C PHE A 492 8.53 -16.85 17.19
N VAL A 493 8.84 -16.12 18.26
CA VAL A 493 9.13 -16.71 19.58
C VAL A 493 7.92 -17.47 20.08
N GLN A 494 6.73 -16.86 20.03
CA GLN A 494 5.49 -17.53 20.46
C GLN A 494 5.21 -18.80 19.65
N VAL A 495 5.35 -18.74 18.33
CA VAL A 495 5.12 -19.89 17.45
C VAL A 495 6.14 -21.00 17.71
N MET A 496 7.43 -20.66 17.82
CA MET A 496 8.51 -21.61 18.08
C MET A 496 8.32 -22.33 19.42
N GLU A 497 8.03 -21.59 20.50
CA GLU A 497 7.79 -22.19 21.82
C GLU A 497 6.58 -23.13 21.78
N THR A 498 5.51 -22.72 21.10
CA THR A 498 4.30 -23.55 20.99
C THR A 498 4.58 -24.82 20.18
N PHE A 499 5.20 -24.73 19.00
CA PHE A 499 5.57 -25.91 18.22
C PHE A 499 6.54 -26.83 18.97
N LYS A 500 7.50 -26.27 19.70
CA LYS A 500 8.41 -27.04 20.55
C LYS A 500 7.67 -27.85 21.62
N THR A 501 6.59 -27.31 22.19
CA THR A 501 5.76 -28.04 23.17
C THR A 501 4.84 -29.08 22.54
N VAL A 502 4.28 -28.80 21.37
CA VAL A 502 3.24 -29.63 20.73
C VAL A 502 3.86 -30.75 19.87
N LEU A 503 4.87 -30.43 19.08
CA LEU A 503 5.48 -31.32 18.08
C LEU A 503 6.91 -31.76 18.48
N GLY A 504 7.51 -31.08 19.45
CA GLY A 504 8.87 -31.35 19.93
C GLY A 504 9.92 -30.41 19.32
N ALA A 505 11.10 -30.40 19.93
CA ALA A 505 12.19 -29.50 19.56
C ALA A 505 12.83 -29.82 18.19
N GLU A 506 12.71 -31.07 17.75
CA GLU A 506 13.34 -31.59 16.53
C GLU A 506 12.38 -31.62 15.34
N HIS A 507 11.11 -31.23 15.53
CA HIS A 507 10.12 -31.23 14.45
C HIS A 507 10.44 -30.18 13.38
N PRO A 508 10.26 -30.50 12.07
CA PRO A 508 10.49 -29.57 10.97
C PRO A 508 9.88 -28.17 11.15
N ASP A 509 8.65 -28.07 11.67
CA ASP A 509 7.97 -26.79 11.87
C ASP A 509 8.58 -25.95 13.01
N THR A 510 9.07 -26.61 14.07
CA THR A 510 9.83 -25.97 15.14
C THR A 510 11.13 -25.41 14.58
N LEU A 511 11.86 -26.21 13.81
CA LEU A 511 13.13 -25.83 13.17
C LEU A 511 12.93 -24.70 12.15
N THR A 512 11.85 -24.73 11.38
CA THR A 512 11.47 -23.66 10.45
C THR A 512 11.17 -22.36 11.20
N SER A 513 10.47 -22.44 12.33
CA SER A 513 10.17 -21.26 13.16
C SER A 513 11.45 -20.69 13.81
N MET A 514 12.39 -21.54 14.23
CA MET A 514 13.71 -21.13 14.70
C MET A 514 14.54 -20.46 13.59
N ALA A 515 14.51 -20.99 12.36
CA ALA A 515 15.19 -20.39 11.22
C ALA A 515 14.62 -18.99 10.89
N ASN A 516 13.30 -18.82 10.93
CA ASN A 516 12.64 -17.51 10.74
C ASN A 516 12.99 -16.50 11.85
N LEU A 517 13.14 -16.98 13.09
CA LEU A 517 13.62 -16.16 14.20
C LEU A 517 15.10 -15.75 14.00
N GLY A 518 15.94 -16.64 13.48
CA GLY A 518 17.33 -16.34 13.10
C GLY A 518 17.42 -15.20 12.09
N LEU A 519 16.63 -15.28 11.01
CA LEU A 519 16.48 -14.21 10.02
C LEU A 519 16.00 -12.89 10.66
N THR A 520 15.07 -12.96 11.60
CA THR A 520 14.59 -11.77 12.32
C THR A 520 15.72 -11.10 13.12
N TYR A 521 16.57 -11.89 13.79
CA TYR A 521 17.75 -11.34 14.48
C TYR A 521 18.78 -10.75 13.52
N GLN A 522 18.97 -11.38 12.35
CA GLN A 522 19.83 -10.85 11.30
C GLN A 522 19.37 -9.48 10.81
N ASP A 523 18.06 -9.32 10.51
CA ASP A 523 17.45 -8.07 10.07
C ASP A 523 17.49 -6.96 11.15
N GLN A 524 17.48 -7.34 12.44
CA GLN A 524 17.68 -6.41 13.56
C GLN A 524 19.16 -6.02 13.78
N GLY A 525 20.10 -6.62 13.07
CA GLY A 525 21.55 -6.43 13.28
C GLY A 525 22.14 -7.24 14.44
N ARG A 526 21.39 -8.18 15.03
CA ARG A 526 21.81 -9.04 16.15
C ARG A 526 22.50 -10.30 15.64
N TRP A 527 23.52 -10.14 14.79
CA TRP A 527 24.14 -11.24 14.05
C TRP A 527 24.74 -12.36 14.91
N ASN A 528 25.24 -12.05 16.11
CA ASN A 528 25.78 -13.07 17.03
C ASN A 528 24.69 -13.99 17.61
N GLU A 529 23.46 -13.49 17.76
CA GLU A 529 22.33 -14.29 18.24
C GLU A 529 21.70 -15.08 17.09
N ALA A 530 21.63 -14.48 15.90
CA ALA A 530 21.28 -15.18 14.65
C ALA A 530 22.22 -16.38 14.43
N GLU A 531 23.55 -16.18 14.46
CA GLU A 531 24.54 -17.24 14.27
C GLU A 531 24.33 -18.42 15.23
N LYS A 532 24.18 -18.15 16.53
CA LYS A 532 23.98 -19.21 17.53
C LYS A 532 22.75 -20.05 17.23
N LEU A 533 21.65 -19.40 16.87
CA LEU A 533 20.39 -20.07 16.58
C LEU A 533 20.47 -20.84 15.26
N GLU A 534 21.04 -20.24 14.21
CA GLU A 534 21.19 -20.86 12.89
C GLU A 534 22.12 -22.08 12.92
N VAL A 535 23.24 -22.01 13.65
CA VAL A 535 24.14 -23.17 13.86
C VAL A 535 23.40 -24.32 14.54
N GLN A 536 22.64 -24.02 15.60
CA GLN A 536 21.83 -25.03 16.29
C GLN A 536 20.82 -25.67 15.32
N VAL A 537 20.09 -24.87 14.54
CA VAL A 537 19.12 -25.37 13.55
C VAL A 537 19.80 -26.26 12.51
N ILE A 538 20.97 -25.87 11.98
CA ILE A 538 21.69 -26.66 10.98
C ILE A 538 22.14 -28.00 11.55
N GLU A 539 22.69 -28.03 12.77
CA GLU A 539 23.13 -29.27 13.42
C GLU A 539 21.95 -30.23 13.61
N THR A 540 20.82 -29.74 14.14
CA THR A 540 19.62 -30.56 14.33
C THR A 540 18.99 -30.99 13.00
N CYS A 541 18.89 -30.10 12.00
CA CYS A 541 18.36 -30.45 10.69
C CYS A 541 19.23 -31.51 9.99
N LYS A 542 20.57 -31.43 10.11
CA LYS A 542 21.48 -32.45 9.56
C LYS A 542 21.26 -33.82 10.19
N THR A 543 20.97 -33.90 11.49
CA THR A 543 20.74 -35.18 12.17
C THR A 543 19.35 -35.74 11.90
N VAL A 544 18.32 -34.89 11.87
CA VAL A 544 16.91 -35.33 11.79
C VAL A 544 16.44 -35.48 10.35
N LEU A 545 16.76 -34.52 9.48
CA LEU A 545 16.25 -34.43 8.10
C LEU A 545 17.31 -34.82 7.06
N GLY A 546 18.58 -34.80 7.46
CA GLY A 546 19.71 -35.05 6.59
C GLY A 546 20.32 -33.77 6.02
N ALA A 547 21.57 -33.90 5.55
CA ALA A 547 22.34 -32.77 5.01
C ALA A 547 21.79 -32.23 3.69
N GLU A 548 21.11 -33.06 2.92
CA GLU A 548 20.53 -32.72 1.61
C GLU A 548 19.14 -32.10 1.72
N HIS A 549 18.54 -32.11 2.92
CA HIS A 549 17.18 -31.65 3.08
C HIS A 549 17.06 -30.14 2.78
N PRO A 550 16.05 -29.72 2.01
CA PRO A 550 15.63 -28.34 1.82
C PRO A 550 15.89 -27.34 2.95
N LEU A 551 15.34 -27.61 4.14
CA LEU A 551 15.44 -26.75 5.31
C LEU A 551 16.88 -26.62 5.82
N THR A 552 17.67 -27.70 5.75
CA THR A 552 19.09 -27.70 6.11
C THR A 552 19.87 -26.75 5.21
N LEU A 553 19.66 -26.87 3.89
CA LEU A 553 20.34 -26.06 2.88
C LEU A 553 19.96 -24.58 2.97
N THR A 554 18.67 -24.28 3.23
CA THR A 554 18.21 -22.90 3.46
C THR A 554 18.81 -22.31 4.73
N SER A 555 18.86 -23.07 5.82
CA SER A 555 19.47 -22.61 7.07
C SER A 555 20.98 -22.35 6.92
N MET A 556 21.69 -23.20 6.15
CA MET A 556 23.10 -22.99 5.81
C MET A 556 23.33 -21.72 4.98
N ALA A 557 22.45 -21.42 4.03
CA ALA A 557 22.52 -20.18 3.23
C ALA A 557 22.23 -18.92 4.08
N ASN A 558 21.32 -19.01 5.04
CA ASN A 558 21.05 -17.92 6.00
C ASN A 558 22.29 -17.67 6.87
N LEU A 559 22.92 -18.74 7.39
CA LEU A 559 24.17 -18.62 8.16
C LEU A 559 25.31 -18.02 7.33
N ALA A 560 25.45 -18.40 6.06
CA ALA A 560 26.42 -17.79 5.16
C ALA A 560 26.19 -16.28 5.02
N SER A 561 24.93 -15.86 4.88
CA SER A 561 24.55 -14.44 4.86
C SER A 561 24.86 -13.73 6.18
N THR A 562 24.62 -14.39 7.33
CA THR A 562 25.00 -13.89 8.66
C THR A 562 26.50 -13.68 8.77
N TYR A 563 27.32 -14.64 8.32
CA TYR A 563 28.78 -14.48 8.24
C TYR A 563 29.20 -13.33 7.33
N ARG A 564 28.52 -13.14 6.20
CA ARG A 564 28.78 -12.02 5.30
C ARG A 564 28.56 -10.67 5.98
N TYR A 565 27.45 -10.50 6.70
CA TYR A 565 27.17 -9.29 7.48
C TYR A 565 28.15 -9.07 8.64
N GLN A 566 28.72 -10.12 9.21
CA GLN A 566 29.79 -10.04 10.21
C GLN A 566 31.18 -9.71 9.60
N GLY A 567 31.32 -9.68 8.26
CA GLY A 567 32.60 -9.51 7.56
C GLY A 567 33.45 -10.78 7.47
N ARG A 568 32.89 -11.94 7.81
CA ARG A 568 33.53 -13.27 7.77
C ARG A 568 33.32 -13.93 6.41
N TRP A 569 33.79 -13.27 5.36
CA TRP A 569 33.47 -13.65 3.98
C TRP A 569 34.03 -15.01 3.55
N ASN A 570 35.14 -15.47 4.14
CA ASN A 570 35.73 -16.78 3.82
C ASN A 570 34.87 -17.93 4.37
N GLU A 571 34.29 -17.77 5.55
CA GLU A 571 33.35 -18.74 6.11
C GLU A 571 32.02 -18.74 5.35
N ALA A 572 31.53 -17.57 4.94
CA ALA A 572 30.36 -17.44 4.07
C ALA A 572 30.58 -18.19 2.74
N GLU A 573 31.70 -17.96 2.06
CA GLU A 573 32.05 -18.61 0.79
C GLU A 573 32.06 -20.14 0.91
N LYS A 574 32.66 -20.68 1.98
CA LYS A 574 32.69 -22.13 2.20
C LYS A 574 31.29 -22.73 2.32
N LEU A 575 30.40 -22.08 3.04
CA LEU A 575 29.01 -22.53 3.20
C LEU A 575 28.23 -22.37 1.90
N ASP A 576 28.34 -21.23 1.22
CA ASP A 576 27.65 -20.96 -0.04
C ASP A 576 28.05 -21.97 -1.13
N VAL A 577 29.36 -22.28 -1.26
CA VAL A 577 29.87 -23.30 -2.19
C VAL A 577 29.32 -24.67 -1.84
N GLN A 578 29.33 -25.05 -0.56
CA GLN A 578 28.78 -26.33 -0.12
C GLN A 578 27.29 -26.46 -0.45
N VAL A 579 26.48 -25.44 -0.15
CA VAL A 579 25.04 -25.44 -0.46
C VAL A 579 24.80 -25.53 -1.96
N MET A 580 25.56 -24.77 -2.76
CA MET A 580 25.46 -24.79 -4.22
C MET A 580 25.79 -26.16 -4.80
N GLU A 581 26.86 -26.81 -4.35
CA GLU A 581 27.25 -28.16 -4.81
C GLU A 581 26.18 -29.20 -4.48
N ILE A 582 25.66 -29.22 -3.25
CA ILE A 582 24.60 -30.15 -2.84
C ILE A 582 23.32 -29.89 -3.64
N ARG A 583 22.88 -28.64 -3.79
CA ARG A 583 21.68 -28.33 -4.59
C ARG A 583 21.85 -28.73 -6.05
N LYS A 584 23.06 -28.59 -6.61
CA LYS A 584 23.37 -29.02 -7.97
C LYS A 584 23.29 -30.54 -8.14
N THR A 585 23.73 -31.33 -7.15
CA THR A 585 23.66 -32.79 -7.22
C THR A 585 22.24 -33.32 -7.01
N VAL A 586 21.47 -32.72 -6.10
CA VAL A 586 20.13 -33.19 -5.72
C VAL A 586 19.04 -32.70 -6.67
N LEU A 587 19.06 -31.41 -7.03
CA LEU A 587 17.97 -30.76 -7.78
C LEU A 587 18.32 -30.50 -9.25
N GLY A 588 19.60 -30.64 -9.62
CA GLY A 588 20.10 -30.30 -10.95
C GLY A 588 20.50 -28.82 -11.09
N ALA A 589 21.19 -28.50 -12.19
CA ALA A 589 21.79 -27.19 -12.42
C ALA A 589 20.78 -26.10 -12.86
N GLU A 590 19.56 -26.49 -13.22
CA GLU A 590 18.52 -25.59 -13.71
C GLU A 590 17.49 -25.21 -12.62
N HIS A 591 17.56 -25.84 -11.45
CA HIS A 591 16.55 -25.65 -10.41
C HIS A 591 16.63 -24.25 -9.77
N PRO A 592 15.50 -23.57 -9.49
CA PRO A 592 15.51 -22.20 -8.94
C PRO A 592 16.31 -22.04 -7.65
N SER A 593 16.25 -23.01 -6.73
CA SER A 593 17.05 -22.97 -5.49
C SER A 593 18.56 -23.05 -5.74
N MET A 594 19.02 -23.66 -6.85
CA MET A 594 20.43 -23.65 -7.25
C MET A 594 20.84 -22.27 -7.77
N LEU A 595 19.97 -21.62 -8.56
CA LEU A 595 20.15 -20.25 -9.04
C LEU A 595 20.25 -19.24 -7.89
N THR A 596 19.41 -19.38 -6.86
CA THR A 596 19.48 -18.57 -5.63
C THR A 596 20.82 -18.76 -4.90
N SER A 597 21.33 -19.99 -4.83
CA SER A 597 22.62 -20.26 -4.20
C SER A 597 23.79 -19.66 -4.97
N MET A 598 23.77 -19.72 -6.32
CA MET A 598 24.77 -19.05 -7.15
C MET A 598 24.72 -17.53 -6.98
N ALA A 599 23.52 -16.94 -6.91
CA ALA A 599 23.35 -15.51 -6.67
C ALA A 599 23.88 -15.09 -5.28
N ASN A 600 23.62 -15.87 -4.23
CA ASN A 600 24.15 -15.61 -2.90
C ASN A 600 25.69 -15.70 -2.86
N LEU A 601 26.27 -16.70 -3.52
CA LEU A 601 27.72 -16.83 -3.66
C LEU A 601 28.32 -15.65 -4.44
N ALA A 602 27.65 -15.17 -5.49
CA ALA A 602 28.08 -14.00 -6.24
C ALA A 602 28.10 -12.74 -5.37
N LEU A 603 27.08 -12.52 -4.53
CA LEU A 603 27.06 -11.44 -3.53
C LEU A 603 28.21 -11.57 -2.53
N THR A 604 28.53 -12.79 -2.09
CA THR A 604 29.70 -13.05 -1.23
C THR A 604 31.01 -12.67 -1.93
N TYR A 605 31.15 -12.95 -3.24
CA TYR A 605 32.31 -12.47 -4.02
C TYR A 605 32.33 -10.95 -4.21
N GLN A 606 31.18 -10.30 -4.41
CA GLN A 606 31.11 -8.84 -4.46
C GLN A 606 31.64 -8.20 -3.17
N ASP A 607 31.21 -8.72 -2.01
CA ASP A 607 31.64 -8.21 -0.69
C ASP A 607 33.14 -8.46 -0.43
N GLN A 608 33.72 -9.51 -1.03
CA GLN A 608 35.17 -9.74 -1.04
C GLN A 608 35.94 -8.84 -2.05
N GLY A 609 35.24 -8.09 -2.91
CA GLY A 609 35.84 -7.31 -4.00
C GLY A 609 36.27 -8.14 -5.22
N ARG A 610 35.83 -9.40 -5.31
CA ARG A 610 36.10 -10.36 -6.39
C ARG A 610 35.07 -10.22 -7.51
N TRP A 611 35.07 -9.06 -8.16
CA TRP A 611 34.03 -8.67 -9.11
C TRP A 611 33.94 -9.57 -10.35
N ASN A 612 35.05 -10.15 -10.81
CA ASN A 612 35.07 -10.99 -12.02
C ASN A 612 34.40 -12.36 -11.77
N GLU A 613 34.63 -12.95 -10.60
CA GLU A 613 33.96 -14.19 -10.20
C GLU A 613 32.47 -13.99 -9.94
N ALA A 614 32.09 -12.86 -9.33
CA ALA A 614 30.70 -12.47 -9.16
C ALA A 614 29.99 -12.32 -10.52
N GLU A 615 30.57 -11.57 -11.45
CA GLU A 615 30.04 -11.38 -12.81
C GLU A 615 29.81 -12.71 -13.53
N LYS A 616 30.78 -13.63 -13.45
CA LYS A 616 30.68 -14.93 -14.11
C LYS A 616 29.49 -15.75 -13.58
N LEU A 617 29.28 -15.76 -12.27
CA LEU A 617 28.14 -16.45 -11.67
C LEU A 617 26.83 -15.76 -12.02
N GLU A 618 26.75 -14.43 -11.90
CA GLU A 618 25.54 -13.66 -12.20
C GLU A 618 25.09 -13.77 -13.66
N VAL A 619 26.02 -13.80 -14.62
CA VAL A 619 25.71 -14.05 -16.03
C VAL A 619 25.13 -15.45 -16.23
N GLN A 620 25.71 -16.47 -15.61
CA GLN A 620 25.18 -17.84 -15.69
C GLN A 620 23.79 -17.94 -15.06
N VAL A 621 23.58 -17.35 -13.88
CA VAL A 621 22.27 -17.32 -13.23
C VAL A 621 21.26 -16.59 -14.11
N MET A 622 21.63 -15.47 -14.73
CA MET A 622 20.73 -14.72 -15.60
C MET A 622 20.31 -15.54 -16.83
N GLU A 623 21.26 -16.23 -17.49
CA GLU A 623 20.97 -17.04 -18.67
C GLU A 623 20.05 -18.21 -18.32
N ILE A 624 20.35 -18.95 -17.25
CA ILE A 624 19.55 -20.13 -16.85
C ILE A 624 18.19 -19.71 -16.27
N SER A 625 18.14 -18.68 -15.41
CA SER A 625 16.85 -18.17 -14.89
C SER A 625 15.95 -17.67 -16.02
N LYS A 626 16.53 -17.02 -17.03
CA LYS A 626 15.79 -16.58 -18.22
C LYS A 626 15.23 -17.74 -19.04
N THR A 627 15.91 -18.89 -19.12
CA THR A 627 15.42 -20.07 -19.85
C THR A 627 14.42 -20.90 -19.04
N VAL A 628 14.64 -21.05 -17.73
CA VAL A 628 13.86 -21.93 -16.85
C VAL A 628 12.64 -21.22 -16.27
N LEU A 629 12.86 -20.05 -15.65
CA LEU A 629 11.83 -19.27 -14.97
C LEU A 629 11.16 -18.24 -15.87
N GLY A 630 11.83 -17.90 -16.98
CA GLY A 630 11.44 -16.81 -17.88
C GLY A 630 12.13 -15.49 -17.51
N ALA A 631 12.20 -14.59 -18.49
CA ALA A 631 12.87 -13.29 -18.36
C ALA A 631 12.23 -12.38 -17.29
N GLU A 632 10.92 -12.51 -17.08
CA GLU A 632 10.11 -11.65 -16.23
C GLU A 632 9.93 -12.21 -14.80
N HIS A 633 10.49 -13.38 -14.50
CA HIS A 633 10.41 -13.94 -13.16
C HIS A 633 11.14 -13.00 -12.17
N PRO A 634 10.58 -12.73 -10.98
CA PRO A 634 11.21 -11.85 -10.00
C PRO A 634 12.67 -12.17 -9.67
N ASP A 635 13.03 -13.45 -9.65
CA ASP A 635 14.38 -13.91 -9.35
C ASP A 635 15.34 -13.67 -10.53
N THR A 636 14.85 -13.78 -11.78
CA THR A 636 15.60 -13.39 -13.00
C THR A 636 15.88 -11.89 -12.98
N LEU A 637 14.88 -11.06 -12.69
CA LEU A 637 15.03 -9.61 -12.60
C LEU A 637 15.96 -9.17 -11.47
N THR A 638 15.93 -9.86 -10.33
CA THR A 638 16.84 -9.61 -9.21
C THR A 638 18.29 -9.89 -9.63
N THR A 639 18.52 -10.99 -10.35
CA THR A 639 19.85 -11.34 -10.88
C THR A 639 20.36 -10.30 -11.87
N VAL A 640 19.50 -9.82 -12.78
CA VAL A 640 19.83 -8.75 -13.74
C VAL A 640 20.26 -7.47 -13.00
N ASN A 641 19.57 -7.10 -11.93
CA ASN A 641 19.93 -5.93 -11.11
C ASN A 641 21.27 -6.11 -10.38
N ASN A 642 21.53 -7.29 -9.83
CA ASN A 642 22.82 -7.59 -9.19
C ASN A 642 23.97 -7.50 -10.20
N LEU A 643 23.79 -8.06 -11.40
CA LEU A 643 24.77 -7.95 -12.48
C LEU A 643 25.01 -6.50 -12.93
N ALA A 644 23.95 -5.71 -13.05
CA ALA A 644 24.07 -4.29 -13.39
C ALA A 644 24.88 -3.53 -12.32
N TYR A 645 24.70 -3.87 -11.05
CA TYR A 645 25.51 -3.33 -9.96
C TYR A 645 26.98 -3.78 -10.05
N THR A 646 27.26 -5.06 -10.31
CA THR A 646 28.63 -5.56 -10.54
C THR A 646 29.32 -4.81 -11.67
N TRP A 647 28.66 -4.64 -12.81
CA TRP A 647 29.20 -3.90 -13.95
C TRP A 647 29.45 -2.42 -13.64
N LYS A 648 28.58 -1.77 -12.85
CA LYS A 648 28.83 -0.40 -12.34
C LYS A 648 30.10 -0.35 -11.50
N SER A 649 30.26 -1.27 -10.56
CA SER A 649 31.44 -1.34 -9.66
C SER A 649 32.75 -1.63 -10.42
N GLN A 650 32.67 -2.33 -11.56
CA GLN A 650 33.81 -2.54 -12.46
C GLN A 650 34.07 -1.39 -13.45
N GLY A 651 33.21 -0.35 -13.51
CA GLY A 651 33.32 0.76 -14.45
C GLY A 651 32.78 0.49 -15.87
N LYS A 652 32.10 -0.66 -16.09
CA LYS A 652 31.45 -1.04 -17.36
C LYS A 652 30.07 -0.38 -17.50
N LEU A 653 30.04 0.95 -17.55
CA LEU A 653 28.79 1.74 -17.53
C LEU A 653 27.85 1.47 -18.71
N GLN A 654 28.39 1.18 -19.90
CA GLN A 654 27.57 0.88 -21.09
C GLN A 654 26.83 -0.46 -20.96
N ASP A 655 27.52 -1.48 -20.45
CA ASP A 655 26.92 -2.81 -20.21
C ASP A 655 25.90 -2.76 -19.08
N ALA A 656 26.18 -2.04 -17.99
CA ALA A 656 25.23 -1.78 -16.91
C ALA A 656 23.95 -1.09 -17.42
N THR A 657 24.08 -0.07 -18.26
CA THR A 657 22.93 0.66 -18.84
C THR A 657 22.10 -0.24 -19.76
N LYS A 658 22.75 -1.10 -20.56
CA LYS A 658 22.08 -2.09 -21.41
C LYS A 658 21.38 -3.17 -20.58
N CYS A 659 21.98 -3.62 -19.48
CA CYS A 659 21.38 -4.54 -18.51
C CYS A 659 20.13 -3.94 -17.86
N CYS A 660 20.23 -2.71 -17.35
CA CYS A 660 19.11 -1.98 -16.76
C CYS A 660 17.98 -1.72 -17.77
N SER A 661 18.28 -1.64 -19.07
CA SER A 661 17.25 -1.50 -20.11
C SER A 661 16.40 -2.76 -20.32
N LEU A 662 16.92 -3.94 -19.92
CA LEU A 662 16.19 -5.22 -19.90
C LEU A 662 15.38 -5.40 -18.60
N GLY A 663 15.81 -4.81 -17.47
CA GLY A 663 15.18 -4.94 -16.14
C GLY A 663 14.24 -3.80 -15.73
N LYS A 664 13.49 -3.19 -16.66
CA LYS A 664 12.82 -1.89 -16.42
C LYS A 664 11.71 -1.82 -15.35
N ASN A 665 11.37 -2.90 -14.63
CA ASN A 665 10.22 -2.90 -13.70
C ASN A 665 10.46 -3.19 -12.22
N SER A 666 11.66 -3.54 -11.78
CA SER A 666 11.96 -3.71 -10.35
C SER A 666 12.91 -2.61 -9.88
N ARG A 667 12.37 -1.60 -9.16
CA ARG A 667 13.10 -0.47 -8.52
C ARG A 667 14.57 -0.35 -8.92
N CYS A 668 14.81 -0.05 -10.19
CA CYS A 668 16.15 0.25 -10.62
C CYS A 668 16.51 1.58 -9.93
N LEU A 669 17.71 1.66 -9.36
CA LEU A 669 18.35 2.92 -8.94
C LEU A 669 18.56 3.90 -10.13
N CYS A 670 17.89 3.66 -11.26
CA CYS A 670 17.75 4.42 -12.50
C CYS A 670 17.40 5.92 -12.32
N GLY A 671 16.94 6.37 -11.14
CA GLY A 671 16.79 7.80 -10.84
C GLY A 671 18.12 8.56 -10.80
N GLU A 672 19.22 7.89 -10.46
CA GLU A 672 20.58 8.46 -10.49
C GLU A 672 21.18 8.41 -11.91
N PHE A 673 20.80 7.43 -12.73
CA PHE A 673 21.37 7.19 -14.06
C PHE A 673 21.06 8.32 -15.05
N GLN A 674 19.96 9.05 -14.88
CA GLN A 674 19.62 10.21 -15.72
C GLN A 674 20.27 11.51 -15.24
N GLN A 675 20.64 11.60 -13.95
CA GLN A 675 21.33 12.77 -13.39
C GLN A 675 22.82 12.80 -13.76
N ASP A 676 23.50 11.65 -13.76
CA ASP A 676 24.94 11.58 -14.09
C ASP A 676 25.23 11.92 -15.57
N LEU A 677 24.30 11.59 -16.49
CA LEU A 677 24.39 11.99 -17.90
C LEU A 677 24.00 13.46 -18.13
N GLN A 678 23.10 14.03 -17.32
CA GLN A 678 22.77 15.47 -17.40
C GLN A 678 23.85 16.39 -16.80
N GLN A 679 24.68 15.89 -15.88
CA GLN A 679 25.78 16.67 -15.31
C GLN A 679 26.97 16.90 -16.26
N GLN A 680 27.04 16.20 -17.41
CA GLN A 680 28.10 16.43 -18.41
C GLN A 680 27.85 17.60 -19.38
N TRP A 681 26.72 18.32 -19.29
CA TRP A 681 26.35 19.39 -20.22
C TRP A 681 25.96 20.73 -19.59
N LEU A 682 26.57 21.10 -18.45
CA LEU A 682 26.45 22.46 -17.89
C LEU A 682 27.84 23.09 -17.69
N PRO A 683 28.08 24.33 -18.16
CA PRO A 683 29.36 25.00 -17.97
C PRO A 683 29.59 25.35 -16.49
N PRO A 684 30.85 25.37 -16.02
CA PRO A 684 31.16 25.51 -14.60
C PRO A 684 31.10 26.97 -14.16
N SER A 685 30.06 27.39 -13.45
CA SER A 685 30.10 28.64 -12.68
C SER A 685 29.09 28.68 -11.52
N GLN A 686 29.53 28.28 -10.33
CA GLN A 686 29.46 28.97 -9.02
C GLN A 686 29.51 27.96 -7.85
N PRO A 687 30.26 28.24 -6.76
CA PRO A 687 30.44 27.30 -5.67
C PRO A 687 29.16 27.23 -4.81
N VAL A 688 28.57 26.04 -4.74
CA VAL A 688 27.52 25.71 -3.76
C VAL A 688 28.15 25.74 -2.37
N THR A 689 27.70 26.65 -1.50
CA THR A 689 28.11 26.66 -0.08
C THR A 689 27.60 25.39 0.60
N ASN A 690 28.52 24.50 1.00
CA ASN A 690 28.24 23.25 1.73
C ASN A 690 27.41 23.52 3.00
N THR A 691 26.09 23.42 2.90
CA THR A 691 25.16 23.51 4.04
C THR A 691 24.62 22.12 4.32
N SER A 692 25.00 21.54 5.46
CA SER A 692 24.55 20.19 5.85
C SER A 692 23.18 20.26 6.54
N ILE A 693 22.17 19.59 5.96
CA ILE A 693 20.78 19.54 6.45
C ILE A 693 20.46 18.12 6.95
N TYR A 694 19.80 18.01 8.11
CA TYR A 694 19.46 16.72 8.72
C TYR A 694 17.98 16.65 9.12
N LEU A 695 17.31 15.58 8.68
CA LEU A 695 15.87 15.33 8.89
C LEU A 695 15.66 14.39 10.11
N MET A 696 14.62 14.64 10.90
CA MET A 696 14.23 13.92 12.13
C MET A 696 12.72 13.64 12.18
N THR A 697 12.25 12.56 12.82
CA THR A 697 10.83 12.12 12.86
C THR A 697 9.93 12.92 13.79
N LYS A 698 10.46 13.58 14.82
CA LYS A 698 9.64 14.14 15.91
C LYS A 698 9.97 15.60 16.18
N ASP A 699 8.95 16.45 16.02
CA ASP A 699 9.03 17.91 16.24
C ASP A 699 9.56 18.29 17.63
N ASP A 700 9.11 17.58 18.66
CA ASP A 700 9.33 17.96 20.05
C ASP A 700 10.70 17.49 20.59
N GLN A 701 11.53 16.83 19.78
CA GLN A 701 12.84 16.30 20.19
C GLN A 701 14.04 16.98 19.51
N LEU A 702 13.81 17.90 18.56
CA LEU A 702 14.87 18.60 17.82
C LEU A 702 15.88 19.33 18.69
N LEU A 703 15.36 19.98 19.72
CA LEU A 703 16.17 20.69 20.67
C LEU A 703 16.93 19.74 21.59
N TYR A 704 16.30 18.63 21.98
CA TYR A 704 16.97 17.56 22.71
C TYR A 704 18.18 17.05 21.93
N TYR A 705 18.05 16.76 20.64
CA TYR A 705 19.19 16.26 19.85
C TYR A 705 20.27 17.31 19.60
N SER A 706 19.89 18.56 19.35
CA SER A 706 20.86 19.65 19.22
C SER A 706 21.66 19.80 20.51
N LEU A 707 20.99 19.74 21.65
CA LEU A 707 21.63 19.83 22.96
C LEU A 707 22.37 18.55 23.34
N GLU A 708 21.87 17.38 23.05
CA GLU A 708 22.55 16.11 23.31
C GLU A 708 23.84 15.99 22.49
N THR A 709 23.82 16.47 21.23
CA THR A 709 25.04 16.60 20.43
C THR A 709 26.05 17.55 21.08
N ILE A 710 25.58 18.61 21.77
CA ILE A 710 26.42 19.57 22.49
C ILE A 710 26.86 19.06 23.88
N LEU A 711 26.02 18.25 24.56
CA LEU A 711 26.07 17.98 26.00
C LEU A 711 26.43 16.52 26.38
N SER A 712 26.14 15.54 25.53
CA SER A 712 26.09 14.12 25.94
C SER A 712 27.48 13.50 26.16
N SER A 713 27.75 13.38 27.46
CA SER A 713 28.11 12.15 28.16
C SER A 713 27.16 10.99 27.83
N SER A 714 27.73 9.84 27.46
CA SER A 714 27.14 8.49 27.41
C SER A 714 25.78 8.30 28.11
N LEU A 715 24.80 7.73 27.40
CA LEU A 715 23.69 7.00 28.01
C LEU A 715 24.24 6.05 29.09
N PRO A 716 23.55 5.87 30.24
CA PRO A 716 23.96 4.88 31.21
C PRO A 716 23.84 3.49 30.57
N GLU A 717 24.98 2.91 30.19
CA GLU A 717 25.10 1.47 30.12
C GLU A 717 24.61 0.91 31.46
N HIS A 718 23.66 -0.02 31.42
CA HIS A 718 23.46 -0.91 32.55
C HIS A 718 24.81 -1.54 32.89
N ARG A 719 25.37 -1.13 34.04
CA ARG A 719 26.68 -1.48 34.64
C ARG A 719 27.77 -0.40 34.51
N ARG A 720 27.64 0.72 35.25
CA ARG A 720 28.76 1.32 35.99
C ARG A 720 28.24 2.21 37.14
N PRO A 721 28.96 2.33 38.28
CA PRO A 721 28.50 3.12 39.42
C PRO A 721 28.57 4.62 39.12
N ARG A 722 27.56 5.36 39.62
CA ARG A 722 27.37 6.82 39.54
C ARG A 722 28.68 7.61 39.67
N GLN A 723 29.29 7.98 38.55
CA GLN A 723 30.31 9.04 38.51
C GLN A 723 29.60 10.40 38.55
N LYS A 724 30.16 11.34 39.34
CA LYS A 724 29.63 12.69 39.61
C LYS A 724 29.15 13.37 38.31
N VAL A 725 27.84 13.56 38.18
CA VAL A 725 27.20 14.24 37.05
C VAL A 725 27.67 15.70 37.03
N LYS A 726 28.43 16.10 36.00
CA LYS A 726 28.70 17.52 35.72
C LYS A 726 27.37 18.15 35.28
N THR A 727 26.87 19.10 36.06
CA THR A 727 25.61 19.80 35.78
C THR A 727 25.83 20.84 34.66
N TYR A 728 25.30 20.59 33.47
CA TYR A 728 25.33 21.55 32.36
C TYR A 728 24.23 22.60 32.50
N LYS A 729 24.43 23.79 31.93
CA LYS A 729 23.46 24.88 31.97
C LYS A 729 23.08 25.37 30.57
N MET A 730 21.80 25.69 30.40
CA MET A 730 21.24 26.27 29.18
C MET A 730 20.38 27.49 29.52
N LEU A 731 20.53 28.56 28.75
CA LEU A 731 19.74 29.78 28.89
C LEU A 731 18.66 29.86 27.81
N ILE A 732 17.43 30.20 28.19
CA ILE A 732 16.30 30.37 27.27
C ILE A 732 15.55 31.67 27.56
N SER A 733 14.98 32.31 26.54
CA SER A 733 14.08 33.45 26.73
C SER A 733 12.73 33.03 27.35
N SER A 734 12.09 33.92 28.12
CA SER A 734 10.91 33.71 28.97
C SER A 734 9.58 33.46 28.30
N ALA A 735 9.54 33.56 26.99
CA ALA A 735 8.45 33.05 26.21
C ALA A 735 8.38 31.53 26.44
N PRO A 736 7.39 30.94 27.15
CA PRO A 736 7.28 29.49 27.19
C PRO A 736 7.10 29.00 25.75
N PRO A 737 8.02 28.18 25.23
CA PRO A 737 7.92 27.68 23.86
C PRO A 737 6.69 26.80 23.78
N TYR A 738 5.76 27.21 22.90
CA TYR A 738 4.55 26.50 22.48
C TYR A 738 3.83 25.66 23.58
N PRO A 739 2.78 26.18 24.26
CA PRO A 739 1.90 25.34 25.06
C PRO A 739 0.83 24.70 24.16
N CYS A 740 0.90 23.40 23.92
CA CYS A 740 -0.30 22.64 23.57
C CYS A 740 -0.89 22.02 24.85
N THR A 741 -1.99 22.63 25.28
CA THR A 741 -3.18 22.11 25.98
C THR A 741 -3.00 21.18 27.20
N ILE A 742 -3.66 21.61 28.28
CA ILE A 742 -3.95 20.88 29.52
C ILE A 742 -4.83 19.65 29.24
N GLN A 743 -4.46 18.52 29.86
CA GLN A 743 -5.17 17.25 30.13
C GLN A 743 -5.99 16.54 29.04
N LEU A 744 -5.62 15.29 28.74
CA LEU A 744 -6.49 14.09 28.86
C LEU A 744 -5.65 12.80 28.79
N GLU A 745 -5.95 11.90 29.73
CA GLU A 745 -5.69 10.44 29.78
C GLU A 745 -4.26 9.87 29.94
N LYS A 746 -4.12 9.11 31.03
CA LYS A 746 -3.06 8.11 31.25
C LYS A 746 -3.04 7.16 30.05
N GLY A 747 -1.97 7.18 29.24
CA GLY A 747 -1.77 6.13 28.24
C GLY A 747 -0.75 6.39 27.15
N ASN A 748 -0.58 7.62 26.65
CA ASN A 748 0.29 7.86 25.50
C ASN A 748 1.16 9.12 25.68
N GLY A 749 2.47 8.92 25.86
CA GLY A 749 3.44 9.97 26.13
C GLY A 749 3.66 10.91 24.93
N LYS A 750 3.10 12.12 24.99
CA LYS A 750 3.55 13.27 24.18
C LYS A 750 4.25 14.29 25.10
N LEU A 751 5.53 14.57 24.85
CA LEU A 751 6.26 15.65 25.51
C LEU A 751 6.03 16.97 24.77
N CYS A 752 5.40 17.94 25.42
CA CYS A 752 5.35 19.34 24.96
C CYS A 752 6.70 20.05 25.22
N LYS A 753 7.12 21.05 24.42
CA LYS A 753 8.39 21.80 24.61
C LYS A 753 8.53 22.41 26.01
N SER A 754 7.45 22.93 26.60
CA SER A 754 7.46 23.41 28.00
C SER A 754 7.76 22.27 29.00
N ASN A 755 7.27 21.04 28.75
CA ASN A 755 7.61 19.87 29.56
C ASN A 755 9.04 19.38 29.29
N GLN A 756 9.58 19.60 28.09
CA GLN A 756 10.96 19.25 27.76
C GLN A 756 11.97 20.10 28.56
N PHE A 757 11.78 21.42 28.58
CA PHE A 757 12.62 22.34 29.34
C PHE A 757 12.46 22.27 30.85
N ARG A 758 11.23 22.11 31.35
CA ARG A 758 10.95 22.12 32.79
C ARG A 758 11.12 20.75 33.44
N ASN A 759 10.90 19.66 32.71
CA ASN A 759 10.93 18.32 33.27
C ASN A 759 12.04 17.48 32.63
N PHE A 760 12.04 17.26 31.31
CA PHE A 760 12.93 16.28 30.67
C PHE A 760 14.43 16.59 30.81
N PHE A 761 14.87 17.80 30.46
CA PHE A 761 16.29 18.18 30.56
C PHE A 761 16.82 18.16 32.00
N PRO A 762 16.08 18.65 33.02
CA PRO A 762 16.48 18.46 34.41
C PRO A 762 16.66 17.01 34.84
N HIS A 763 15.83 16.07 34.36
CA HIS A 763 16.00 14.63 34.66
C HIS A 763 17.28 14.03 34.05
N LEU A 764 17.81 14.65 32.99
CA LEU A 764 19.08 14.29 32.36
C LEU A 764 20.28 15.06 32.94
N GLY A 765 20.10 15.81 34.03
CA GLY A 765 21.17 16.58 34.67
C GLY A 765 21.49 17.92 34.00
N ILE A 766 20.61 18.42 33.14
CA ILE A 766 20.77 19.70 32.43
C ILE A 766 19.90 20.77 33.11
N THR A 767 20.55 21.79 33.66
CA THR A 767 19.89 22.94 34.29
C THR A 767 19.43 23.93 33.23
N VAL A 768 18.12 24.13 33.11
CA VAL A 768 17.53 25.14 32.22
C VAL A 768 17.18 26.40 33.01
N LYS A 769 17.70 27.56 32.61
CA LYS A 769 17.37 28.86 33.19
C LYS A 769 16.57 29.69 32.19
N ILE A 770 15.37 30.07 32.61
CA ILE A 770 14.44 30.88 31.82
C ILE A 770 14.64 32.36 32.18
N VAL A 771 14.89 33.22 31.19
CA VAL A 771 15.24 34.64 31.35
C VAL A 771 14.10 35.52 30.85
N ASN A 772 13.59 36.41 31.70
CA ASN A 772 12.50 37.34 31.34
C ASN A 772 12.91 38.38 30.28
N GLY A 773 12.26 38.32 29.12
CA GLY A 773 12.48 39.17 27.94
C GLY A 773 13.64 38.74 27.03
N ASP A 774 13.81 39.48 25.93
CA ASP A 774 14.86 39.25 24.91
C ASP A 774 15.99 40.28 24.98
N ASN A 775 16.33 40.77 26.18
CA ASN A 775 17.45 41.69 26.34
C ASN A 775 18.76 40.89 26.56
N PRO A 776 19.76 40.97 25.65
CA PRO A 776 21.04 40.28 25.79
C PRO A 776 21.75 40.51 27.14
N ASP A 777 21.64 41.70 27.73
CA ASP A 777 22.29 42.03 29.03
C ASP A 777 21.78 41.14 30.18
N ASN A 778 20.54 40.68 30.11
CA ASN A 778 19.97 39.77 31.11
C ASN A 778 20.56 38.36 30.98
N PHE A 779 20.91 37.95 29.77
CA PHE A 779 21.56 36.66 29.51
C PHE A 779 23.04 36.71 29.88
N ALA A 780 23.73 37.81 29.58
CA ALA A 780 25.14 38.00 29.92
C ALA A 780 25.44 37.74 31.40
N LYS A 781 24.57 38.21 32.31
CA LYS A 781 24.69 38.02 33.77
C LYS A 781 24.56 36.56 34.22
N LEU A 782 24.02 35.69 33.36
CA LEU A 782 23.74 34.30 33.67
C LEU A 782 24.70 33.33 32.96
N ILE A 783 25.58 33.80 32.07
CA ILE A 783 26.56 32.94 31.41
C ILE A 783 27.68 32.58 32.41
N ASP A 784 28.01 31.30 32.48
CA ASP A 784 29.14 30.76 33.26
C ASP A 784 29.87 29.64 32.49
N GLU A 785 30.86 29.02 33.12
CA GLU A 785 31.65 27.91 32.57
C GLU A 785 30.83 26.65 32.21
N ASN A 786 29.68 26.48 32.87
CA ASN A 786 28.77 25.35 32.65
C ASN A 786 27.70 25.65 31.58
N THR A 787 27.65 26.89 31.09
CA THR A 787 26.71 27.30 30.03
C THR A 787 27.17 26.75 28.68
N LYS A 788 26.28 26.04 27.98
CA LYS A 788 26.62 25.29 26.75
C LYS A 788 25.88 25.74 25.50
N ALA A 789 24.77 26.45 25.66
CA ALA A 789 24.02 27.03 24.56
C ALA A 789 23.03 28.07 25.10
N LEU A 790 22.72 29.04 24.24
CA LEU A 790 21.56 29.91 24.37
C LEU A 790 20.54 29.56 23.28
N TYR A 791 19.27 29.51 23.66
CA TYR A 791 18.17 29.20 22.74
C TYR A 791 17.15 30.32 22.71
N ILE A 792 16.84 30.77 21.49
CA ILE A 792 15.78 31.72 21.19
C ILE A 792 14.91 31.22 20.04
N GLU A 793 13.69 31.72 19.96
CA GLU A 793 12.83 31.52 18.78
C GLU A 793 13.02 32.71 17.82
N SER A 794 12.97 32.44 16.52
CA SER A 794 12.95 33.49 15.47
C SER A 794 11.83 34.52 15.67
N MET A 795 10.74 34.11 16.33
CA MET A 795 9.65 34.95 16.80
C MET A 795 9.03 34.30 18.05
N GLY A 796 9.08 34.96 19.21
CA GLY A 796 8.71 34.39 20.51
C GLY A 796 7.20 34.36 20.80
N ASN A 797 6.72 33.29 21.42
CA ASN A 797 5.32 33.12 21.86
C ASN A 797 5.11 33.51 23.35
N PRO A 798 3.99 34.12 23.79
CA PRO A 798 2.77 34.51 23.05
C PRO A 798 2.77 35.94 22.52
N ARG A 799 3.84 36.71 22.71
CA ARG A 799 3.88 38.14 22.41
C ARG A 799 4.34 38.48 20.99
N TYR A 800 4.74 37.49 20.19
CA TYR A 800 5.32 37.65 18.84
C TYR A 800 6.49 38.63 18.78
N ASN A 801 7.26 38.67 19.86
CA ASN A 801 8.50 39.43 19.93
C ASN A 801 9.52 38.87 18.94
N VAL A 802 10.20 39.75 18.21
CA VAL A 802 11.34 39.39 17.37
C VAL A 802 12.61 39.75 18.13
N PRO A 803 13.43 38.78 18.57
CA PRO A 803 14.67 39.07 19.28
C PRO A 803 15.72 39.64 18.33
N ASP A 804 16.68 40.36 18.89
CA ASP A 804 17.78 40.94 18.12
C ASP A 804 18.89 39.90 17.86
N PHE A 805 18.75 39.14 16.76
CA PHE A 805 19.64 38.00 16.44
C PHE A 805 21.13 38.37 16.48
N GLU A 806 21.50 39.51 15.89
CA GLU A 806 22.91 39.92 15.80
C GLU A 806 23.51 40.27 17.17
N SER A 807 22.72 40.89 18.06
CA SER A 807 23.18 41.21 19.41
C SER A 807 23.34 39.95 20.27
N PHE A 808 22.45 38.97 20.12
CA PHE A 808 22.61 37.65 20.74
C PHE A 808 23.81 36.89 20.17
N ALA A 809 24.03 36.92 18.85
CA ALA A 809 25.17 36.26 18.23
C ALA A 809 26.50 36.82 18.74
N ARG A 810 26.62 38.15 18.85
CA ARG A 810 27.80 38.79 19.45
C ARG A 810 28.03 38.34 20.89
N LEU A 811 27.00 38.39 21.74
CA LEU A 811 27.08 37.95 23.13
C LEU A 811 27.57 36.49 23.25
N GLU A 812 27.01 35.59 22.44
CA GLU A 812 27.34 34.17 22.45
C GLU A 812 28.77 33.90 21.96
N HIS A 813 29.17 34.55 20.86
CA HIS A 813 30.51 34.41 20.29
C HIS A 813 31.59 34.97 21.21
N ASP A 814 31.34 36.11 21.86
CA ASP A 814 32.25 36.70 22.88
C ASP A 814 32.44 35.77 24.09
N ASN A 815 31.42 34.95 24.42
CA ASN A 815 31.46 33.99 25.52
C ASN A 815 31.82 32.56 25.07
N GLY A 816 32.06 32.34 23.78
CA GLY A 816 32.46 31.06 23.21
C GLY A 816 31.42 29.95 23.37
N ILE A 817 30.14 30.28 23.20
CA ILE A 817 28.99 29.35 23.23
C ILE A 817 28.15 29.51 21.94
N PRO A 818 27.49 28.44 21.46
CA PRO A 818 26.71 28.49 20.21
C PRO A 818 25.32 29.08 20.41
N LEU A 819 24.91 29.95 19.49
CA LEU A 819 23.55 30.46 19.41
C LEU A 819 22.64 29.49 18.65
N ILE A 820 21.60 28.99 19.31
CA ILE A 820 20.56 28.14 18.71
C ILE A 820 19.30 28.96 18.45
N ILE A 821 18.88 29.05 17.19
CA ILE A 821 17.63 29.74 16.81
C ILE A 821 16.60 28.75 16.29
N ASP A 822 15.45 28.67 16.94
CA ASP A 822 14.29 27.97 16.40
C ASP A 822 13.63 28.81 15.32
N ASN A 823 13.85 28.41 14.08
CA ASN A 823 13.37 29.10 12.89
C ASN A 823 12.09 28.48 12.34
N LYS A 824 11.31 27.79 13.17
CA LYS A 824 9.96 27.32 12.82
C LYS A 824 9.13 28.41 12.14
N PHE A 825 9.16 29.65 12.65
CA PHE A 825 8.42 30.78 12.08
C PHE A 825 9.10 31.47 10.88
N GLY A 826 10.32 31.08 10.53
CA GLY A 826 10.99 31.52 9.32
C GLY A 826 10.63 30.71 8.07
N CYS A 827 9.70 29.75 8.18
CA CYS A 827 9.17 28.93 7.07
C CYS A 827 10.29 28.32 6.21
N GLY A 828 11.11 27.45 6.79
CA GLY A 828 12.22 26.79 6.08
C GLY A 828 13.34 27.72 5.62
N GLY A 829 13.41 28.94 6.16
CA GLY A 829 14.38 29.94 5.74
C GLY A 829 13.86 30.88 4.64
N TYR A 830 12.60 30.78 4.25
CA TYR A 830 12.03 31.65 3.22
C TYR A 830 11.78 33.08 3.72
N LEU A 831 11.27 33.23 4.95
CA LEU A 831 11.01 34.55 5.53
C LEU A 831 12.25 35.17 6.18
N VAL A 832 13.06 34.35 6.84
CA VAL A 832 14.30 34.74 7.49
C VAL A 832 15.28 33.58 7.57
N ARG A 833 16.57 33.86 7.36
CA ARG A 833 17.69 32.92 7.47
C ARG A 833 18.60 33.31 8.62
N PRO A 834 18.41 32.76 9.83
CA PRO A 834 19.14 33.22 11.01
C PRO A 834 20.67 33.08 10.93
N PHE A 835 21.18 32.17 10.09
CA PHE A 835 22.62 32.04 9.83
C PHE A 835 23.24 33.29 9.21
N GLU A 836 22.48 34.05 8.41
CA GLU A 836 22.94 35.32 7.83
C GLU A 836 23.09 36.40 8.92
N HIS A 837 22.59 36.15 10.13
CA HIS A 837 22.61 37.04 11.30
C HIS A 837 23.39 36.45 12.49
N GLY A 838 24.23 35.45 12.26
CA GLY A 838 25.16 34.92 13.26
C GLY A 838 24.65 33.74 14.10
N ALA A 839 23.52 33.12 13.75
CA ALA A 839 23.14 31.85 14.35
C ALA A 839 24.17 30.74 14.02
N ASP A 840 24.36 29.81 14.95
CA ASP A 840 25.29 28.68 14.79
C ASP A 840 24.54 27.39 14.46
N ILE A 841 23.36 27.21 15.05
CA ILE A 841 22.47 26.08 14.84
C ILE A 841 21.05 26.63 14.63
N VAL A 842 20.37 26.11 13.61
CA VAL A 842 18.96 26.43 13.36
C VAL A 842 18.12 25.17 13.46
N THR A 843 17.02 25.26 14.20
CA THR A 843 16.05 24.16 14.31
C THR A 843 14.73 24.53 13.63
N HIS A 844 14.08 23.56 13.01
CA HIS A 844 12.82 23.73 12.29
C HIS A 844 11.84 22.60 12.63
N SER A 845 10.63 22.96 13.07
CA SER A 845 9.48 22.04 13.02
C SER A 845 8.94 22.00 11.60
N CYS A 846 9.12 20.86 10.93
CA CYS A 846 8.76 20.69 9.52
C CYS A 846 7.30 20.28 9.32
N THR A 847 6.65 19.77 10.36
CA THR A 847 5.19 19.48 10.41
C THR A 847 4.30 20.68 10.10
N LYS A 848 4.82 21.89 10.28
CA LYS A 848 4.09 23.13 10.00
C LYS A 848 4.25 23.52 8.53
N TRP A 849 4.90 24.65 8.26
CA TRP A 849 4.90 25.25 6.92
C TRP A 849 5.78 24.51 5.92
N ILE A 850 6.85 23.84 6.36
CA ILE A 850 7.74 23.12 5.45
C ILE A 850 7.04 21.92 4.83
N GLY A 851 6.26 21.16 5.62
CA GLY A 851 5.38 20.10 5.12
C GLY A 851 4.10 20.63 4.46
N GLY A 852 3.67 21.85 4.80
CA GLY A 852 2.65 22.64 4.09
C GLY A 852 1.20 22.16 4.22
N HIS A 853 0.98 20.85 4.33
CA HIS A 853 -0.32 20.21 4.20
C HIS A 853 -0.84 19.54 5.48
N GLY A 854 -0.07 19.58 6.58
CA GLY A 854 -0.42 18.94 7.85
C GLY A 854 -0.42 17.41 7.82
N THR A 855 0.29 16.81 6.85
CA THR A 855 0.26 15.38 6.52
C THR A 855 1.38 14.55 7.15
N THR A 856 2.43 15.19 7.68
CA THR A 856 3.61 14.49 8.22
C THR A 856 4.14 15.18 9.46
N ILE A 857 4.67 14.40 10.41
CA ILE A 857 5.40 14.92 11.57
C ILE A 857 6.89 14.77 11.30
N ALA A 858 7.62 15.89 11.27
CA ALA A 858 9.06 15.89 11.01
C ALA A 858 9.72 17.14 11.57
N GLY A 859 10.99 17.03 11.91
CA GLY A 859 11.82 18.13 12.35
C GLY A 859 13.15 18.17 11.60
N VAL A 860 13.80 19.34 11.55
CA VAL A 860 15.12 19.51 10.92
C VAL A 860 16.05 20.30 11.83
N VAL A 861 17.29 19.84 11.91
CA VAL A 861 18.41 20.59 12.50
C VAL A 861 19.39 20.93 11.38
N VAL A 862 19.77 22.20 11.29
CA VAL A 862 20.74 22.70 10.33
C VAL A 862 21.96 23.21 11.10
N GLY A 863 23.14 22.78 10.71
CA GLY A 863 24.42 23.17 11.30
C GLY A 863 25.45 23.36 10.19
N PRO A 864 25.59 24.58 9.64
CA PRO A 864 26.47 24.84 8.49
C PRO A 864 27.96 24.85 8.85
N GLY A 865 28.32 24.72 10.13
CA GLY A 865 29.71 24.78 10.60
C GLY A 865 30.22 26.20 10.83
N ASN A 866 29.35 27.13 11.22
CA ASN A 866 29.75 28.50 11.56
C ASN A 866 30.49 28.58 12.91
N PHE A 867 30.13 27.70 13.85
CA PHE A 867 30.76 27.64 15.16
C PHE A 867 32.02 26.78 15.17
N ASP A 868 33.06 27.30 15.83
CA ASP A 868 34.34 26.62 15.95
C ASP A 868 34.41 25.81 17.27
N TRP A 869 34.03 24.53 17.17
CA TRP A 869 34.00 23.60 18.30
C TRP A 869 35.38 23.30 18.93
N GLY A 870 36.48 23.66 18.23
CA GLY A 870 37.86 23.46 18.70
C GLY A 870 38.41 24.61 19.52
N LYS A 871 37.82 25.82 19.47
CA LYS A 871 38.31 26.98 20.22
C LYS A 871 38.14 26.86 21.74
N ASN A 872 37.11 26.15 22.19
CA ASN A 872 36.82 25.96 23.61
C ASN A 872 36.66 24.47 23.98
N PRO A 873 37.74 23.66 23.90
CA PRO A 873 37.65 22.21 24.07
C PRO A 873 37.26 21.82 25.50
N LYS A 874 37.56 22.67 26.50
CA LYS A 874 37.09 22.48 27.89
C LYS A 874 35.57 22.67 28.02
N LYS A 875 34.96 23.54 27.21
CA LYS A 875 33.50 23.73 27.19
C LYS A 875 32.81 22.64 26.37
N PHE A 876 33.43 22.17 25.28
CA PHE A 876 32.87 21.13 24.41
C PHE A 876 33.85 19.95 24.22
N PRO A 877 34.12 19.17 25.29
CA PRO A 877 35.11 18.10 25.26
C PRO A 877 34.77 17.02 24.23
N TYR A 878 33.49 16.69 24.05
CA TYR A 878 33.06 15.58 23.21
C TYR A 878 33.27 15.75 21.70
N PHE A 879 33.55 16.96 21.21
CA PHE A 879 33.99 17.12 19.83
C PHE A 879 35.49 16.88 19.67
N ASN A 880 36.26 17.04 20.74
CA ASN A 880 37.72 17.06 20.72
C ASN A 880 38.35 15.82 21.41
N GLU A 881 37.57 15.08 22.19
CA GLU A 881 37.95 13.82 22.83
C GLU A 881 37.65 12.61 21.93
N PRO A 882 38.42 11.51 22.07
CA PRO A 882 38.18 10.26 21.34
C PRO A 882 36.77 9.71 21.58
N SER A 883 35.99 9.50 20.52
CA SER A 883 34.67 8.88 20.62
C SER A 883 34.77 7.36 20.84
N PRO A 884 34.15 6.80 21.91
CA PRO A 884 34.09 5.36 22.13
C PRO A 884 33.31 4.63 21.02
N SER A 885 32.28 5.26 20.47
CA SER A 885 31.38 4.71 19.43
C SER A 885 32.03 4.58 18.05
N TYR A 886 33.20 5.19 17.86
CA TYR A 886 33.93 5.27 16.59
C TYR A 886 35.43 4.99 16.78
N HIS A 887 35.78 4.00 17.61
CA HIS A 887 37.16 3.53 17.81
C HIS A 887 38.17 4.62 18.19
N GLY A 888 37.75 5.59 18.99
CA GLY A 888 38.59 6.69 19.45
C GLY A 888 38.74 7.84 18.45
N MET A 889 37.92 7.90 17.39
CA MET A 889 37.92 9.02 16.45
C MET A 889 37.54 10.34 17.15
N LYS A 890 38.33 11.39 16.93
CA LYS A 890 38.01 12.75 17.36
C LYS A 890 37.23 13.48 16.28
N PHE A 891 35.98 13.82 16.55
CA PHE A 891 35.07 14.40 15.55
C PHE A 891 35.57 15.74 14.98
N TYR A 892 36.11 16.63 15.82
CA TYR A 892 36.60 17.93 15.38
C TYR A 892 37.89 17.81 14.56
N GLU A 893 38.79 16.91 14.93
CA GLU A 893 40.02 16.65 14.16
C GLU A 893 39.67 16.13 12.74
N LYS A 894 38.67 15.25 12.64
CA LYS A 894 38.32 14.62 11.37
C LYS A 894 37.40 15.46 10.48
N PHE A 895 36.43 16.15 11.07
CA PHE A 895 35.36 16.84 10.34
C PHE A 895 35.37 18.36 10.52
N GLY A 896 36.34 18.90 11.26
CA GLY A 896 36.49 20.33 11.50
C GLY A 896 35.21 20.96 12.03
N ARG A 897 34.81 22.09 11.45
CA ARG A 897 33.62 22.83 11.89
C ARG A 897 32.30 22.08 11.65
N LEU A 898 32.28 21.07 10.79
CA LEU A 898 31.11 20.22 10.56
C LEU A 898 30.95 19.10 11.61
N ALA A 899 31.82 19.04 12.62
CA ALA A 899 31.78 18.02 13.67
C ALA A 899 30.41 17.87 14.33
N PHE A 900 29.70 18.99 14.59
CA PHE A 900 28.34 18.95 15.13
C PHE A 900 27.37 18.19 14.22
N ALA A 901 27.34 18.57 12.95
CA ALA A 901 26.44 18.06 11.94
C ALA A 901 26.66 16.55 11.69
N ILE A 902 27.93 16.14 11.60
CA ILE A 902 28.29 14.73 11.43
C ILE A 902 27.95 13.92 12.68
N ARG A 903 28.33 14.39 13.86
CA ARG A 903 28.07 13.69 15.12
C ARG A 903 26.58 13.55 15.42
N ALA A 904 25.77 14.56 15.10
CA ALA A 904 24.31 14.50 15.22
C ALA A 904 23.71 13.34 14.40
N ARG A 905 24.27 13.03 13.22
CA ARG A 905 23.84 11.90 12.39
C ARG A 905 24.40 10.57 12.87
N THR A 906 25.70 10.52 13.14
CA THR A 906 26.41 9.25 13.30
C THR A 906 26.29 8.67 14.70
N GLU A 907 26.25 9.52 15.73
CA GLU A 907 26.03 9.06 17.11
C GLU A 907 24.58 9.24 17.51
N ILE A 908 24.09 10.48 17.50
CA ILE A 908 22.81 10.81 18.15
C ILE A 908 21.62 10.21 17.40
N LEU A 909 21.54 10.39 16.07
CA LEU A 909 20.45 9.83 15.27
C LEU A 909 20.49 8.29 15.22
N ARG A 910 21.69 7.70 15.21
CA ARG A 910 21.91 6.25 15.23
C ARG A 910 21.44 5.64 16.55
N ASP A 911 21.90 6.18 17.67
CA ASP A 911 21.68 5.60 18.99
C ASP A 911 20.24 5.81 19.49
N LEU A 912 19.57 6.88 19.03
CA LEU A 912 18.21 7.23 19.46
C LEU A 912 17.13 6.92 18.42
N GLY A 913 17.51 6.54 17.20
CA GLY A 913 16.62 5.95 16.19
C GLY A 913 15.52 6.86 15.65
N CYS A 914 15.72 8.19 15.63
CA CYS A 914 14.67 9.16 15.26
C CYS A 914 14.79 9.72 13.84
N ALA A 915 15.30 8.93 12.89
CA ALA A 915 15.37 9.28 11.47
C ALA A 915 14.00 9.15 10.78
N PRO A 916 13.55 10.14 9.97
CA PRO A 916 12.25 10.09 9.31
C PRO A 916 12.20 8.93 8.33
N ASN A 917 11.08 8.21 8.35
CA ASN A 917 10.86 7.19 7.35
C ASN A 917 10.78 7.86 5.94
N PRO A 918 11.08 7.11 4.87
CA PRO A 918 11.15 7.67 3.52
C PRO A 918 9.84 8.35 3.06
N PHE A 919 8.69 7.86 3.52
CA PHE A 919 7.38 8.45 3.19
C PHE A 919 7.16 9.80 3.87
N ALA A 920 7.54 9.92 5.14
CA ALA A 920 7.48 11.17 5.89
C ALA A 920 8.39 12.23 5.28
N ALA A 921 9.58 11.82 4.81
CA ALA A 921 10.50 12.68 4.07
C ALA A 921 9.94 13.06 2.67
N PHE A 922 9.32 12.12 1.95
CA PHE A 922 8.69 12.38 0.66
C PHE A 922 7.54 13.38 0.77
N LEU A 923 6.63 13.23 1.75
CA LEU A 923 5.54 14.17 2.00
C LEU A 923 6.08 15.57 2.37
N MET A 924 7.20 15.64 3.07
CA MET A 924 7.88 16.90 3.37
C MET A 924 8.46 17.55 2.11
N LEU A 925 9.03 16.77 1.19
CA LEU A 925 9.52 17.27 -0.10
C LEU A 925 8.39 17.86 -0.95
N GLN A 926 7.20 17.23 -0.96
CA GLN A 926 6.02 17.79 -1.64
C GLN A 926 5.60 19.15 -1.06
N GLY A 927 5.64 19.31 0.26
CA GLY A 927 5.40 20.60 0.90
C GLY A 927 6.44 21.66 0.53
N LEU A 928 7.73 21.26 0.48
CA LEU A 928 8.84 22.13 0.09
C LEU A 928 8.70 22.68 -1.33
N GLU A 929 8.21 21.87 -2.29
CA GLU A 929 8.00 22.29 -3.68
C GLU A 929 7.07 23.51 -3.81
N THR A 930 6.12 23.66 -2.88
CA THR A 930 5.13 24.75 -2.90
C THR A 930 5.36 25.82 -1.83
N LEU A 931 6.43 25.70 -1.03
CA LEU A 931 6.66 26.50 0.16
C LEU A 931 6.64 28.01 -0.10
N SER A 932 7.32 28.49 -1.14
CA SER A 932 7.39 29.93 -1.44
C SER A 932 6.02 30.53 -1.77
N VAL A 933 5.28 29.88 -2.68
CA VAL A 933 3.95 30.32 -3.12
C VAL A 933 2.95 30.27 -1.97
N LEU A 934 3.02 29.21 -1.15
CA LEU A 934 2.19 29.06 0.04
C LEU A 934 2.47 30.19 1.04
N VAL A 935 3.74 30.47 1.33
CA VAL A 935 4.15 31.48 2.30
C VAL A 935 3.80 32.89 1.85
N ASP A 936 4.01 33.25 0.57
CA ASP A 936 3.65 34.57 0.05
C ASP A 936 2.14 34.86 0.20
N ARG A 937 1.30 33.84 -0.07
CA ARG A 937 -0.15 33.95 0.12
C ARG A 937 -0.53 34.11 1.59
N ILE A 938 0.10 33.31 2.45
CA ILE A 938 -0.13 33.33 3.90
C ILE A 938 0.20 34.71 4.50
N VAL A 939 1.37 35.25 4.19
CA VAL A 939 1.84 36.56 4.66
C VAL A 939 0.86 37.65 4.24
N SER A 940 0.43 37.63 2.98
CA SER A 940 -0.52 38.60 2.42
C SER A 940 -1.87 38.54 3.14
N ASN A 941 -2.39 37.34 3.38
CA ASN A 941 -3.65 37.13 4.08
C ASN A 941 -3.59 37.60 5.54
N ALA A 942 -2.49 37.32 6.25
CA ALA A 942 -2.33 37.71 7.63
C ALA A 942 -2.23 39.23 7.81
N MET A 943 -1.53 39.91 6.91
CA MET A 943 -1.49 41.37 6.90
C MET A 943 -2.88 41.96 6.64
N ALA A 944 -3.63 41.42 5.67
CA ALA A 944 -4.99 41.87 5.39
C ALA A 944 -5.93 41.65 6.59
N LEU A 945 -5.84 40.47 7.23
CA LEU A 945 -6.62 40.12 8.40
C LEU A 945 -6.26 40.99 9.62
N ALA A 946 -4.98 41.26 9.87
CA ALA A 946 -4.53 42.10 10.97
C ALA A 946 -5.08 43.52 10.86
N LYS A 947 -5.02 44.11 9.66
CA LYS A 947 -5.60 45.44 9.38
C LYS A 947 -7.12 45.44 9.54
N TRP A 948 -7.79 44.40 9.04
CA TRP A 948 -9.24 44.26 9.20
C TRP A 948 -9.64 44.14 10.67
N LEU A 949 -8.95 43.32 11.46
CA LEU A 949 -9.18 43.17 12.90
C LEU A 949 -8.91 44.48 13.64
N GLN A 950 -7.89 45.24 13.27
CA GLN A 950 -7.59 46.55 13.90
C GLN A 950 -8.71 47.57 13.62
N SER A 951 -9.37 47.47 12.46
CA SER A 951 -10.51 48.32 12.09
C SER A 951 -11.85 47.86 12.67
N ASN A 952 -11.92 46.68 13.28
CA ASN A 952 -13.17 46.10 13.76
C ASN A 952 -13.54 46.62 15.16
N GLU A 953 -14.74 47.19 15.31
CA GLU A 953 -15.22 47.79 16.56
C GLU A 953 -15.35 46.79 17.72
N HIS A 954 -15.51 45.50 17.42
CA HIS A 954 -15.58 44.43 18.41
C HIS A 954 -14.19 43.90 18.81
N VAL A 955 -13.10 44.49 18.33
CA VAL A 955 -11.73 44.11 18.68
C VAL A 955 -11.12 45.18 19.59
N SER A 956 -10.50 44.72 20.67
CA SER A 956 -9.84 45.55 21.69
C SER A 956 -8.42 45.91 21.26
N TRP A 957 -7.64 44.91 20.88
CA TRP A 957 -6.28 45.08 20.36
C TRP A 957 -5.92 43.95 19.41
N VAL A 958 -4.94 44.21 18.55
CA VAL A 958 -4.32 43.25 17.64
C VAL A 958 -2.82 43.26 17.86
N SER A 959 -2.21 42.09 17.98
CA SER A 959 -0.77 41.90 18.05
C SER A 959 -0.30 41.16 16.81
N TYR A 960 0.39 41.90 15.94
CA TYR A 960 1.01 41.38 14.74
C TYR A 960 2.27 42.19 14.42
N PRO A 961 3.46 41.57 14.30
CA PRO A 961 4.71 42.30 14.07
C PRO A 961 4.76 43.13 12.78
N GLY A 962 3.88 42.82 11.82
CA GLY A 962 3.74 43.59 10.60
C GLY A 962 3.02 44.92 10.75
N LEU A 963 2.32 45.16 11.87
CA LEU A 963 1.69 46.45 12.18
C LEU A 963 2.73 47.42 12.77
N GLU A 964 2.62 48.69 12.42
CA GLU A 964 3.61 49.73 12.79
C GLU A 964 3.65 50.01 14.31
N ASP A 965 2.54 49.79 15.00
CA ASP A 965 2.37 49.97 16.44
C ASP A 965 2.91 48.79 17.27
N HIS A 966 3.34 47.70 16.64
CA HIS A 966 3.89 46.55 17.34
C HIS A 966 5.30 46.83 17.88
N PRO A 967 5.62 46.49 19.16
CA PRO A 967 6.92 46.79 19.77
C PRO A 967 8.14 46.23 19.02
N SER A 968 7.98 45.10 18.34
CA SER A 968 9.04 44.47 17.54
C SER A 968 9.01 44.85 16.05
N HIS A 969 8.19 45.81 15.61
CA HIS A 969 8.02 46.13 14.17
C HIS A 969 9.35 46.43 13.47
N GLN A 970 10.22 47.23 14.10
CA GLN A 970 11.52 47.60 13.52
C GLN A 970 12.45 46.39 13.36
N LEU A 971 12.52 45.51 14.37
CA LEU A 971 13.31 44.28 14.31
C LEU A 971 12.71 43.27 13.31
N ALA A 972 11.38 43.18 13.26
CA ALA A 972 10.68 42.37 12.28
C ALA A 972 11.00 42.84 10.86
N LYS A 973 10.96 44.14 10.57
CA LYS A 973 11.33 44.73 9.27
C LYS A 973 12.82 44.55 8.94
N LYS A 974 13.68 44.55 9.97
CA LYS A 974 15.11 44.26 9.83
C LYS A 974 15.34 42.83 9.34
N TYR A 975 14.71 41.83 9.97
CA TYR A 975 15.04 40.42 9.75
C TYR A 975 14.11 39.67 8.77
N PHE A 976 12.81 40.01 8.73
CA PHE A 976 11.81 39.31 7.92
C PHE A 976 11.52 40.08 6.62
N LYS A 977 12.41 39.93 5.62
CA LYS A 977 12.38 40.73 4.38
C LYS A 977 11.22 40.41 3.43
N ARG A 978 10.68 39.19 3.50
CA ARG A 978 9.59 38.70 2.64
C ARG A 978 8.22 38.73 3.33
N GLY A 979 8.11 39.56 4.37
CA GLY A 979 6.90 39.78 5.15
C GLY A 979 6.80 38.88 6.37
N PHE A 980 5.69 39.00 7.08
CA PHE A 980 5.51 38.51 8.44
C PHE A 980 4.51 37.34 8.46
N ARG A 981 4.60 36.51 9.49
CA ARG A 981 3.90 35.22 9.63
C ARG A 981 2.36 35.25 9.43
N ASP A 982 1.71 34.08 9.29
CA ASP A 982 0.24 33.86 9.32
C ASP A 982 -0.48 34.25 10.63
N LEU A 983 0.20 34.22 11.78
CA LEU A 983 -0.49 34.33 13.07
C LEU A 983 -0.68 35.78 13.49
N VAL A 984 -1.96 36.13 13.64
CA VAL A 984 -2.44 37.38 14.21
C VAL A 984 -3.11 37.04 15.53
N TRP A 985 -2.70 37.68 16.62
CA TRP A 985 -3.43 37.62 17.88
C TRP A 985 -4.31 38.84 18.03
N TYR A 986 -5.51 38.65 18.57
CA TYR A 986 -6.39 39.75 18.90
C TYR A 986 -7.23 39.39 20.12
N GLN A 987 -7.70 40.41 20.83
CA GLN A 987 -8.69 40.24 21.89
C GLN A 987 -9.99 40.91 21.47
N GLY A 988 -11.11 40.19 21.51
CA GLY A 988 -12.43 40.79 21.33
C GLY A 988 -12.81 41.67 22.53
N ARG A 989 -13.60 42.72 22.31
CA ARG A 989 -14.28 43.46 23.38
C ARG A 989 -15.47 42.61 23.84
N CYS A 990 -15.50 42.22 25.11
CA CYS A 990 -16.64 41.46 25.65
C CYS A 990 -17.89 42.36 25.65
N CYS A 991 -18.87 42.07 24.78
CA CYS A 991 -20.24 42.53 24.95
C CYS A 991 -20.85 41.74 26.13
N GLY A 992 -21.33 42.47 27.15
CA GLY A 992 -21.69 41.91 28.45
C GLY A 992 -22.55 40.66 28.41
N TRP A 993 -21.97 39.55 28.88
CA TRP A 993 -22.68 38.46 29.53
C TRP A 993 -21.90 38.12 30.79
N ASN A 994 -22.54 38.32 31.94
CA ASN A 994 -22.10 37.86 33.25
C ASN A 994 -21.67 36.39 33.16
N GLN A 995 -20.48 36.06 33.66
CA GLN A 995 -20.31 34.84 34.47
C GLN A 995 -19.01 34.86 35.28
N SER A 996 -19.20 34.39 36.50
CA SER A 996 -18.30 34.17 37.64
C SER A 996 -17.09 33.28 37.30
N PRO A 997 -15.99 33.35 38.08
CA PRO A 997 -14.78 32.59 37.81
C PRO A 997 -14.93 31.12 38.25
N GLY A 998 -14.69 30.19 37.34
CA GLY A 998 -14.51 28.76 37.56
C GLY A 998 -13.26 28.28 36.86
#